data_AF-A0A5B2TQI7-F1
#
_entry.id   AF-A0A5B2TQI7-F1
#
_cell.length_a   1.000
_cell.length_b   1.000
_cell.length_c   1.000
_cell.angle_alpha   90.00
_cell.angle_beta   90.00
_cell.angle_gamma   90.00
#
_symmetry.space_group_name_H-M   'P 1'
#
loop_
_entity.id
_entity.type
_entity.pdbx_description
1 polymer ?
#
loop_
_entity_poly.entity_id
_entity_poly.type
_entity_poly.pdbx_seq_one_letter_code
_entity_poly.pdbx_strand_id
1 'polypeptide(L)'
;MKKVFNALLLGFALIIVSCGGNKRDGEPKVLVFSKTAAFKHASIPAGIAALQKLGQENGFVVDTTKNAEMFTDENLQNYSAVVFLSTTGNVLDQFQEAAFERYIQAGGGYVGIHAAADTEYDWGWYNDLAGAQFLSHPRGTPNADFIIKDKNFIATEFFTDSVWNRDDELYNYKKINPDVNVLMTLDESTYEGGANGDFHPIAWYHDFDGGRAFYTGGGHTDESYSEDLFLKHVLGGIKYAIGDNELLDYSKVTTQIPPDNDRFSKVVLSEGQFFEPTEMAVLPNNDVLIAQRRGEVVLFNNETQELKEVAKLDVYFKTLETPGVNAEEGLMGLQKDPDYANNHWIYLYYAPTGDKWVNRLSRFKYMDGNFDLASEQIILEVDSQREICCHTGGSIAFGPDNLLYLSTGDNSTPFNERGEKYVNNGFAPLNDTPGHEQFDARRSSGNTNDLRGKILRIKVNEDGSYDIPEGNLFPVGTEKTRPEIYTMGHRNPYRISVDVKRGYVYWGDVGPDARADSLETRGPRGYDEMNQARKPGNFGWPMFIGDNYAYHEYNYETGESGEAFDPEKPMNTSRNNTGLTELPPATPAYVYYPYVESSDFPQTGTGGRNAMAGPTYYSDLYPGDDKLPSYYDGKVLIYDWMRGWMFAVHLKEDGSFNRMEPFAPEVKLNNLIDMEMGPNGRVYLLEYGSGWFSQNANSGLAYIEYNGGNRPPVIDNMIVETTSGQTPLAITATVEAHDRENDGVSYTWDFGNGETKKTTEPTVSYSYADAGSYNLNVTVTDEKGEATISSSTNIVAGNSRPEITINLKGGTPAFYLPGQKIDYEVNVSDPDGSPIDQGNIFVSVDYLEGMDRVAMNLGHQQVSAAVTGKALAQSMDCKTCHKEAEASIGPNYMDVAQKYKDRRDALEYLQSRIKTGGSGVWGEVTMPAHPNITSDETRQIGLYILSLAGDKEEEKSLPTNGTITAEASAPGNMLVLTASYTDGGAEGTIPLTGSKAVAIPSSTILLTEDLKTSNMQAMKFGGMDLMLLNSASGWLELKDTSLKGVNALVLNAAWQSPPNLSFSFQIHENTPNGPVIGEGTMPAQTGGQGTQVSVPITGTVSGNGPYYVTYKAEEGKELSMVALTGAMFR
;
A
#
# COMPACT_ATOMS: atom_id res chain seq x y z
N MET A 1 -12.58 34.18 74.00
CA MET A 1 -12.29 32.78 73.59
C MET A 1 -13.39 32.10 72.78
N LYS A 2 -14.71 32.31 73.03
CA LYS A 2 -15.77 31.64 72.23
C LYS A 2 -16.02 32.17 70.79
N LYS A 3 -15.59 33.39 70.45
CA LYS A 3 -15.77 33.96 69.09
C LYS A 3 -14.64 33.61 68.10
N VAL A 4 -13.47 33.22 68.60
CA VAL A 4 -12.31 32.85 67.75
C VAL A 4 -12.37 31.37 67.37
N PHE A 5 -12.94 30.52 68.23
CA PHE A 5 -13.08 29.08 67.97
C PHE A 5 -14.12 28.77 66.87
N ASN A 6 -15.21 29.53 66.79
CA ASN A 6 -16.22 29.35 65.73
C ASN A 6 -15.79 29.91 64.36
N ALA A 7 -14.87 30.89 64.33
CA ALA A 7 -14.30 31.41 63.08
C ALA A 7 -13.23 30.47 62.51
N LEU A 8 -12.46 29.78 63.36
CA LEU A 8 -11.49 28.75 62.95
C LEU A 8 -12.18 27.46 62.45
N LEU A 9 -13.34 27.09 63.00
CA LEU A 9 -14.14 25.96 62.50
C LEU A 9 -14.84 26.25 61.17
N LEU A 10 -15.25 27.51 60.89
CA LEU A 10 -15.73 27.88 59.55
C LEU A 10 -14.57 28.03 58.54
N GLY A 11 -13.38 28.45 58.97
CA GLY A 11 -12.19 28.51 58.11
C GLY A 11 -11.64 27.13 57.73
N PHE A 12 -11.72 26.14 58.62
CA PHE A 12 -11.33 24.76 58.31
C PHE A 12 -12.38 24.01 57.46
N ALA A 13 -13.67 24.36 57.58
CA ALA A 13 -14.72 23.82 56.71
C ALA A 13 -14.70 24.40 55.28
N LEU A 14 -14.09 25.57 55.08
CA LEU A 14 -13.92 26.20 53.75
C LEU A 14 -12.61 25.85 53.03
N ILE A 15 -11.67 25.16 53.69
CA ILE A 15 -10.42 24.67 53.06
C ILE A 15 -10.53 23.19 52.65
N ILE A 16 -11.55 22.46 53.11
CA ILE A 16 -11.79 21.05 52.73
C ILE A 16 -12.67 20.93 51.46
N VAL A 17 -13.12 22.03 50.86
CA VAL A 17 -13.97 22.02 49.64
C VAL A 17 -13.15 22.24 48.34
N SER A 18 -11.82 22.27 48.39
CA SER A 18 -10.97 22.37 47.19
C SER A 18 -10.27 21.06 46.80
N CYS A 19 -10.66 19.92 47.38
CA CYS A 19 -10.25 18.58 46.93
C CYS A 19 -11.43 17.83 46.31
N GLY A 20 -12.33 18.55 45.62
CA GLY A 20 -13.24 17.93 44.66
C GLY A 20 -12.44 17.66 43.40
N GLY A 21 -12.21 16.38 43.10
CA GLY A 21 -11.40 15.91 41.99
C GLY A 21 -11.84 16.48 40.64
N ASN A 22 -10.95 16.37 39.66
CA ASN A 22 -11.10 16.83 38.28
C ASN A 22 -12.12 15.96 37.51
N LYS A 23 -13.27 15.68 38.11
CA LYS A 23 -14.28 14.73 37.63
C LYS A 23 -15.14 15.38 36.56
N ARG A 24 -15.39 14.65 35.47
CA ARG A 24 -16.23 15.10 34.37
C ARG A 24 -17.69 15.26 34.82
N ASP A 25 -18.33 16.34 34.39
CA ASP A 25 -19.75 16.57 34.62
C ASP A 25 -20.61 15.64 33.75
N GLY A 26 -21.65 15.06 34.35
CA GLY A 26 -22.60 14.15 33.66
C GLY A 26 -22.23 12.67 33.76
N GLU A 27 -23.00 11.84 33.06
CA GLU A 27 -22.72 10.40 32.95
C GLU A 27 -21.46 10.17 32.09
N PRO A 28 -20.59 9.20 32.45
CA PRO A 28 -19.47 8.80 31.59
C PRO A 28 -19.96 8.46 30.18
N LYS A 29 -19.17 8.80 29.17
CA LYS A 29 -19.45 8.42 27.78
C LYS A 29 -18.47 7.35 27.32
N VAL A 30 -18.97 6.35 26.60
CA VAL A 30 -18.20 5.26 26.00
C VAL A 30 -18.41 5.28 24.49
N LEU A 31 -17.32 5.23 23.72
CA LEU A 31 -17.38 5.09 22.26
C LEU A 31 -17.14 3.63 21.89
N VAL A 32 -18.08 3.00 21.19
CA VAL A 32 -17.91 1.65 20.64
C VAL A 32 -17.50 1.73 19.18
N PHE A 33 -16.26 1.35 18.91
CA PHE A 33 -15.66 1.28 17.59
C PHE A 33 -15.68 -0.16 17.05
N SER A 34 -16.13 -0.33 15.80
CA SER A 34 -16.35 -1.66 15.20
C SER A 34 -15.99 -1.73 13.71
N LYS A 35 -14.97 -0.96 13.29
CA LYS A 35 -14.42 -1.01 11.92
C LYS A 35 -13.61 -2.30 11.74
N THR A 36 -13.70 -2.91 10.57
CA THR A 36 -12.97 -4.13 10.20
C THR A 36 -12.37 -3.93 8.81
N ALA A 37 -11.06 -4.09 8.67
CA ALA A 37 -10.34 -4.13 7.40
C ALA A 37 -10.11 -5.57 6.90
N ALA A 38 -10.31 -6.57 7.77
CA ALA A 38 -10.21 -7.99 7.45
C ALA A 38 -11.53 -8.74 7.75
N PHE A 39 -11.48 -9.86 8.48
CA PHE A 39 -12.65 -10.67 8.77
C PHE A 39 -13.69 -9.88 9.57
N LYS A 40 -14.98 -10.02 9.22
CA LYS A 40 -16.06 -9.31 9.88
C LYS A 40 -16.95 -10.28 10.65
N HIS A 41 -16.92 -10.18 11.97
CA HIS A 41 -17.70 -11.04 12.86
C HIS A 41 -19.20 -10.74 12.81
N ALA A 42 -20.01 -11.79 12.79
CA ALA A 42 -21.48 -11.69 12.77
C ALA A 42 -22.06 -11.10 14.07
N SER A 43 -21.32 -11.19 15.18
CA SER A 43 -21.75 -10.80 16.52
C SER A 43 -21.63 -9.32 16.85
N ILE A 44 -20.99 -8.52 15.99
CA ILE A 44 -20.85 -7.07 16.18
C ILE A 44 -22.21 -6.38 16.47
N PRO A 45 -23.31 -6.64 15.72
CA PRO A 45 -24.62 -6.04 16.02
C PRO A 45 -25.19 -6.46 17.38
N ALA A 46 -25.01 -7.73 17.78
CA ALA A 46 -25.43 -8.22 19.09
C ALA A 46 -24.64 -7.57 20.22
N GLY A 47 -23.32 -7.43 20.05
CA GLY A 47 -22.44 -6.75 20.98
C GLY A 47 -22.76 -5.28 21.16
N ILE A 48 -23.01 -4.54 20.06
CA ILE A 48 -23.46 -3.15 20.13
C ILE A 48 -24.75 -3.02 20.95
N ALA A 49 -25.75 -3.85 20.66
CA ALA A 49 -27.04 -3.81 21.36
C ALA A 49 -26.88 -4.11 22.86
N ALA A 50 -26.03 -5.08 23.21
CA ALA A 50 -25.74 -5.42 24.60
C ALA A 50 -24.99 -4.30 25.33
N LEU A 51 -23.98 -3.69 24.72
CA LEU A 51 -23.23 -2.57 25.31
C LEU A 51 -24.12 -1.35 25.55
N GLN A 52 -24.99 -1.00 24.60
CA GLN A 52 -25.97 0.08 24.77
C GLN A 52 -26.92 -0.20 25.94
N LYS A 53 -27.40 -1.44 26.06
CA LYS A 53 -28.23 -1.87 27.19
C LYS A 53 -27.47 -1.76 28.52
N LEU A 54 -26.23 -2.23 28.57
CA LEU A 54 -25.37 -2.11 29.77
C LEU A 54 -25.21 -0.66 30.19
N GLY A 55 -25.01 0.26 29.25
CA GLY A 55 -24.93 1.69 29.50
C GLY A 55 -26.19 2.25 30.14
N GLN A 56 -27.35 1.96 29.55
CA GLN A 56 -28.67 2.36 30.08
C GLN A 56 -28.92 1.84 31.50
N GLU A 57 -28.47 0.61 31.80
CA GLU A 57 -28.69 -0.03 33.10
C GLU A 57 -27.67 0.40 34.18
N ASN A 58 -26.51 0.94 33.79
CA ASN A 58 -25.40 1.22 34.70
C ASN A 58 -24.91 2.67 34.72
N GLY A 59 -25.62 3.59 34.05
CA GLY A 59 -25.38 5.03 34.16
C GLY A 59 -24.17 5.52 33.36
N PHE A 60 -23.99 5.03 32.14
CA PHE A 60 -23.07 5.58 31.15
C PHE A 60 -23.69 5.61 29.75
N VAL A 61 -23.32 6.60 28.95
CA VAL A 61 -23.83 6.79 27.58
C VAL A 61 -22.95 6.01 26.61
N VAL A 62 -23.57 5.38 25.61
CA VAL A 62 -22.86 4.60 24.59
C VAL A 62 -23.13 5.19 23.20
N ASP A 63 -22.08 5.74 22.60
CA ASP A 63 -22.07 6.10 21.18
C ASP A 63 -21.40 4.98 20.38
N THR A 64 -21.76 4.82 19.10
CA THR A 64 -21.18 3.78 18.25
C THR A 64 -20.72 4.35 16.92
N THR A 65 -19.61 3.84 16.40
CA THR A 65 -19.08 4.26 15.10
C THR A 65 -18.31 3.15 14.40
N LYS A 66 -18.27 3.25 13.07
CA LYS A 66 -17.33 2.53 12.19
C LYS A 66 -16.43 3.51 11.43
N ASN A 67 -16.65 4.81 11.63
CA ASN A 67 -15.85 5.85 11.00
C ASN A 67 -14.61 6.12 11.86
N ALA A 68 -13.44 5.84 11.30
CA ALA A 68 -12.14 6.09 11.95
C ALA A 68 -11.80 7.58 12.01
N GLU A 69 -12.41 8.43 11.16
CA GLU A 69 -12.24 9.89 11.18
C GLU A 69 -12.73 10.53 12.51
N MET A 70 -13.45 9.78 13.35
CA MET A 70 -13.84 10.20 14.69
C MET A 70 -12.69 10.13 15.70
N PHE A 71 -11.54 9.54 15.34
CA PHE A 71 -10.35 9.48 16.19
C PHE A 71 -9.55 10.78 16.07
N THR A 72 -10.10 11.85 16.67
CA THR A 72 -9.44 13.15 16.82
C THR A 72 -9.43 13.56 18.28
N ASP A 73 -8.50 14.43 18.69
CA ASP A 73 -8.45 14.95 20.06
C ASP A 73 -9.79 15.62 20.44
N GLU A 74 -10.39 16.39 19.53
CA GLU A 74 -11.64 17.13 19.76
C GLU A 74 -12.81 16.21 20.08
N ASN A 75 -12.86 15.04 19.44
CA ASN A 75 -13.92 14.08 19.64
C ASN A 75 -13.63 13.14 20.82
N LEU A 76 -12.41 12.56 20.88
CA LEU A 76 -12.04 11.57 21.89
C LEU A 76 -12.04 12.13 23.31
N GLN A 77 -11.73 13.42 23.50
CA GLN A 77 -11.85 14.06 24.82
C GLN A 77 -13.24 13.94 25.45
N ASN A 78 -14.30 13.74 24.64
CA ASN A 78 -15.67 13.58 25.12
C ASN A 78 -15.98 12.19 25.69
N TYR A 79 -15.04 11.23 25.60
CA TYR A 79 -15.23 9.85 26.06
C TYR A 79 -14.33 9.51 27.24
N SER A 80 -14.87 8.72 28.17
CA SER A 80 -14.15 8.19 29.33
C SER A 80 -13.49 6.85 29.01
N ALA A 81 -14.06 6.09 28.07
CA ALA A 81 -13.46 4.87 27.52
C ALA A 81 -13.83 4.68 26.04
N VAL A 82 -12.96 4.00 25.30
CA VAL A 82 -13.20 3.53 23.92
C VAL A 82 -13.17 2.00 23.92
N VAL A 83 -14.20 1.39 23.33
CA VAL A 83 -14.35 -0.06 23.18
C VAL A 83 -14.03 -0.43 21.73
N PHE A 84 -13.06 -1.31 21.53
CA PHE A 84 -12.79 -1.96 20.26
C PHE A 84 -13.57 -3.29 20.25
N LEU A 85 -14.69 -3.32 19.54
CA LEU A 85 -15.60 -4.45 19.50
C LEU A 85 -15.35 -5.27 18.22
N SER A 86 -14.57 -6.34 18.37
CA SER A 86 -14.22 -7.26 17.27
C SER A 86 -13.74 -6.53 16.01
N THR A 87 -12.87 -5.53 16.19
CA THR A 87 -12.13 -4.89 15.10
C THR A 87 -11.14 -5.89 14.49
N THR A 88 -10.76 -5.72 13.23
CA THR A 88 -9.77 -6.61 12.56
C THR A 88 -8.97 -5.87 11.51
N GLY A 89 -7.69 -6.22 11.36
CA GLY A 89 -6.75 -5.60 10.42
C GLY A 89 -6.25 -4.22 10.86
N ASN A 90 -5.63 -3.48 9.94
CA ASN A 90 -5.21 -2.09 10.16
C ASN A 90 -6.40 -1.15 9.81
N VAL A 91 -6.90 -0.42 10.81
CA VAL A 91 -8.17 0.32 10.76
C VAL A 91 -8.02 1.81 11.01
N LEU A 92 -6.89 2.26 11.59
CA LEU A 92 -6.54 3.65 11.86
C LEU A 92 -5.33 4.09 11.01
N ASP A 93 -5.35 5.31 10.50
CA ASP A 93 -4.17 5.93 9.89
C ASP A 93 -3.24 6.58 10.93
N GLN A 94 -2.07 7.06 10.52
CA GLN A 94 -1.07 7.65 11.42
C GLN A 94 -1.57 8.86 12.23
N PHE A 95 -2.55 9.61 11.74
CA PHE A 95 -3.13 10.74 12.46
C PHE A 95 -4.09 10.25 13.55
N GLN A 96 -4.90 9.25 13.21
CA GLN A 96 -5.86 8.61 14.11
C GLN A 96 -5.14 7.78 15.19
N GLU A 97 -4.07 7.08 14.84
CA GLU A 97 -3.18 6.41 15.79
C GLU A 97 -2.59 7.40 16.80
N ALA A 98 -2.04 8.54 16.31
CA ALA A 98 -1.50 9.57 17.16
C ALA A 98 -2.58 10.16 18.09
N ALA A 99 -3.78 10.46 17.58
CA ALA A 99 -4.88 10.94 18.42
C ALA A 99 -5.28 9.92 19.50
N PHE A 100 -5.24 8.62 19.19
CA PHE A 100 -5.59 7.58 20.16
C PHE A 100 -4.50 7.38 21.23
N GLU A 101 -3.22 7.42 20.84
CA GLU A 101 -2.07 7.48 21.76
C GLU A 101 -2.24 8.63 22.75
N ARG A 102 -2.49 9.83 22.23
CA ARG A 102 -2.69 11.05 23.03
C ARG A 102 -3.90 10.94 23.96
N TYR A 103 -4.99 10.33 23.50
CA TYR A 103 -6.18 10.05 24.31
C TYR A 103 -5.86 9.15 25.52
N ILE A 104 -5.10 8.07 25.33
CA ILE A 104 -4.67 7.18 26.42
C ILE A 104 -3.70 7.90 27.37
N GLN A 105 -2.72 8.63 26.83
CA GLN A 105 -1.77 9.47 27.60
C GLN A 105 -2.45 10.53 28.46
N ALA A 106 -3.57 11.08 27.98
CA ALA A 106 -4.37 12.04 28.72
C ALA A 106 -5.22 11.38 29.84
N GLY A 107 -5.21 10.05 29.96
CA GLY A 107 -5.92 9.28 30.99
C GLY A 107 -7.16 8.53 30.51
N GLY A 108 -7.34 8.40 29.19
CA GLY A 108 -8.45 7.67 28.56
C GLY A 108 -8.43 6.16 28.86
N GLY A 109 -9.60 5.53 28.77
CA GLY A 109 -9.76 4.09 28.98
C GLY A 109 -9.87 3.31 27.66
N TYR A 110 -9.33 2.10 27.62
CA TYR A 110 -9.42 1.16 26.50
C TYR A 110 -10.07 -0.17 26.94
N VAL A 111 -10.96 -0.68 26.10
CA VAL A 111 -11.59 -1.99 26.24
C VAL A 111 -11.50 -2.74 24.92
N GLY A 112 -10.71 -3.81 24.85
CA GLY A 112 -10.68 -4.71 23.70
C GLY A 112 -11.58 -5.93 23.92
N ILE A 113 -12.41 -6.26 22.93
CA ILE A 113 -13.29 -7.44 22.96
C ILE A 113 -12.99 -8.33 21.76
N HIS A 114 -12.75 -9.61 22.03
CA HIS A 114 -12.52 -10.67 21.06
C HIS A 114 -11.43 -10.32 20.04
N ALA A 115 -11.82 -9.95 18.82
CA ALA A 115 -10.90 -9.72 17.72
C ALA A 115 -10.11 -8.40 17.82
N ALA A 116 -10.29 -7.60 18.87
CA ALA A 116 -9.43 -6.43 19.10
C ALA A 116 -7.91 -6.76 19.18
N ALA A 117 -7.53 -8.02 19.44
CA ALA A 117 -6.13 -8.49 19.37
C ALA A 117 -5.67 -8.88 17.95
N ASP A 118 -6.60 -8.94 16.98
CA ASP A 118 -6.39 -9.12 15.53
C ASP A 118 -6.41 -7.75 14.81
N THR A 119 -5.99 -6.67 15.49
CA THR A 119 -6.06 -5.28 15.02
C THR A 119 -4.69 -4.61 15.16
N GLU A 120 -4.28 -3.78 14.19
CA GLU A 120 -3.05 -2.96 14.20
C GLU A 120 -1.73 -3.73 14.47
N TYR A 121 -1.48 -4.80 13.71
CA TYR A 121 -0.28 -5.63 13.86
C TYR A 121 1.06 -4.88 13.71
N ASP A 122 1.06 -3.84 12.89
CA ASP A 122 2.19 -2.99 12.54
C ASP A 122 2.40 -1.80 13.49
N TRP A 123 1.51 -1.63 14.47
CA TRP A 123 1.59 -0.59 15.49
C TRP A 123 1.97 -1.17 16.87
N GLY A 124 3.27 -1.25 17.13
CA GLY A 124 3.83 -1.85 18.36
C GLY A 124 3.23 -1.31 19.67
N TRP A 125 2.93 -0.01 19.73
CA TRP A 125 2.30 0.62 20.90
C TRP A 125 0.89 0.09 21.17
N TYR A 126 0.05 -0.09 20.14
CA TYR A 126 -1.28 -0.70 20.32
C TYR A 126 -1.19 -2.15 20.75
N ASN A 127 -0.21 -2.89 20.24
CA ASN A 127 0.01 -4.28 20.65
C ASN A 127 0.34 -4.38 22.14
N ASP A 128 1.13 -3.44 22.67
CA ASP A 128 1.43 -3.36 24.10
C ASP A 128 0.18 -2.97 24.91
N LEU A 129 -0.67 -2.04 24.40
CA LEU A 129 -1.96 -1.63 24.99
C LEU A 129 -3.00 -2.76 25.02
N ALA A 130 -3.18 -3.47 23.90
CA ALA A 130 -4.09 -4.60 23.77
C ALA A 130 -3.59 -5.77 24.63
N GLY A 131 -2.27 -5.93 24.75
CA GLY A 131 -1.57 -6.86 25.62
C GLY A 131 -1.21 -8.19 24.96
N ALA A 132 -1.67 -8.46 23.74
CA ALA A 132 -1.24 -9.60 22.92
C ALA A 132 -1.71 -9.43 21.47
N GLN A 133 -1.10 -10.19 20.55
CA GLN A 133 -1.51 -10.29 19.15
C GLN A 133 -2.16 -11.63 18.84
N PHE A 134 -3.16 -11.65 17.97
CA PHE A 134 -3.71 -12.89 17.43
C PHE A 134 -2.64 -13.69 16.65
N LEU A 135 -2.63 -15.00 16.87
CA LEU A 135 -1.76 -15.96 16.20
C LEU A 135 -2.59 -16.93 15.34
N SER A 136 -3.60 -17.56 15.93
CA SER A 136 -4.48 -18.55 15.31
C SER A 136 -5.69 -18.82 16.20
N HIS A 137 -6.61 -19.69 15.78
CA HIS A 137 -7.70 -20.18 16.63
C HIS A 137 -8.05 -21.64 16.25
N PRO A 138 -8.68 -22.42 17.16
CA PRO A 138 -9.18 -23.75 16.86
C PRO A 138 -10.39 -23.69 15.91
N ARG A 139 -10.78 -24.83 15.35
CA ARG A 139 -11.89 -24.88 14.40
C ARG A 139 -13.24 -24.66 15.10
N GLY A 140 -13.97 -23.63 14.68
CA GLY A 140 -15.32 -23.33 15.18
C GLY A 140 -15.28 -22.73 16.58
N THR A 141 -16.33 -22.98 17.37
CA THR A 141 -16.48 -22.44 18.74
C THR A 141 -16.45 -23.59 19.76
N PRO A 142 -15.27 -24.13 20.10
CA PRO A 142 -15.17 -25.23 21.05
C PRO A 142 -15.63 -24.82 22.46
N ASN A 143 -16.09 -25.82 23.21
CA ASN A 143 -16.31 -25.71 24.65
C ASN A 143 -14.96 -25.75 25.38
N ALA A 144 -14.71 -24.82 26.29
CA ALA A 144 -13.48 -24.80 27.07
C ALA A 144 -13.70 -24.33 28.51
N ASP A 145 -12.78 -24.72 29.38
CA ASP A 145 -12.72 -24.27 30.77
C ASP A 145 -11.89 -22.98 30.89
N PHE A 146 -12.57 -21.88 31.24
CA PHE A 146 -11.94 -20.61 31.58
C PHE A 146 -11.59 -20.62 33.08
N ILE A 147 -10.30 -20.65 33.39
CA ILE A 147 -9.76 -20.71 34.75
C ILE A 147 -9.62 -19.29 35.30
N ILE A 148 -10.42 -18.93 36.29
CA ILE A 148 -10.40 -17.61 36.94
C ILE A 148 -9.18 -17.53 37.88
N LYS A 149 -8.21 -16.67 37.54
CA LYS A 149 -6.95 -16.51 38.30
C LYS A 149 -7.08 -15.47 39.40
N ASP A 150 -7.82 -14.39 39.15
CA ASP A 150 -8.10 -13.35 40.14
C ASP A 150 -9.62 -13.18 40.29
N LYS A 151 -10.12 -13.34 41.52
CA LYS A 151 -11.54 -13.15 41.90
C LYS A 151 -11.79 -11.86 42.68
N ASN A 152 -10.80 -10.97 42.78
CA ASN A 152 -10.94 -9.70 43.50
C ASN A 152 -11.11 -8.51 42.55
N PHE A 153 -10.91 -8.72 41.25
CA PHE A 153 -11.05 -7.69 40.25
C PHE A 153 -12.52 -7.50 39.85
N ILE A 154 -12.93 -6.27 39.55
CA ILE A 154 -14.35 -5.92 39.27
C ILE A 154 -14.97 -6.71 38.11
N ALA A 155 -14.16 -7.12 37.13
CA ALA A 155 -14.62 -7.95 36.00
C ALA A 155 -14.71 -9.45 36.32
N THR A 156 -14.32 -9.87 37.52
CA THR A 156 -14.31 -11.29 37.91
C THR A 156 -14.82 -11.58 39.33
N GLU A 157 -15.07 -10.56 40.16
CA GLU A 157 -15.47 -10.71 41.56
C GLU A 157 -16.84 -11.40 41.75
N PHE A 158 -17.67 -11.41 40.72
CA PHE A 158 -18.97 -12.07 40.73
C PHE A 158 -18.89 -13.57 40.41
N PHE A 159 -17.74 -14.09 39.98
CA PHE A 159 -17.55 -15.54 39.78
C PHE A 159 -17.46 -16.26 41.12
N THR A 160 -18.40 -17.16 41.36
CA THR A 160 -18.39 -18.01 42.56
C THR A 160 -17.45 -19.21 42.36
N ASP A 161 -17.54 -19.87 41.20
CA ASP A 161 -16.66 -20.97 40.80
C ASP A 161 -15.32 -20.47 40.25
N SER A 162 -14.27 -21.30 40.33
CA SER A 162 -12.94 -20.98 39.78
C SER A 162 -12.78 -21.40 38.32
N VAL A 163 -13.79 -22.08 37.78
CA VAL A 163 -13.85 -22.55 36.41
C VAL A 163 -15.18 -22.07 35.82
N TRP A 164 -15.10 -21.42 34.67
CA TRP A 164 -16.25 -21.00 33.89
C TRP A 164 -16.22 -21.73 32.55
N ASN A 165 -17.10 -22.73 32.41
CA ASN A 165 -17.20 -23.54 31.20
C ASN A 165 -18.12 -22.84 30.19
N ARG A 166 -17.63 -22.59 28.97
CA ARG A 166 -18.39 -21.90 27.91
C ARG A 166 -17.86 -22.22 26.51
N ASP A 167 -18.70 -21.95 25.51
CA ASP A 167 -18.36 -22.06 24.09
C ASP A 167 -17.96 -20.67 23.54
N ASP A 168 -16.84 -20.59 22.82
CA ASP A 168 -16.39 -19.38 22.12
C ASP A 168 -15.37 -19.71 21.04
N GLU A 169 -14.99 -18.74 20.20
CA GLU A 169 -13.80 -18.87 19.34
C GLU A 169 -12.56 -18.46 20.14
N LEU A 170 -11.69 -19.43 20.43
CA LEU A 170 -10.59 -19.27 21.40
C LEU A 170 -9.30 -18.83 20.70
N TYR A 171 -8.94 -17.56 20.81
CA TYR A 171 -7.72 -17.06 20.16
C TYR A 171 -6.47 -17.58 20.85
N ASN A 172 -5.56 -18.11 20.04
CA ASN A 172 -4.16 -18.28 20.41
C ASN A 172 -3.42 -16.97 20.19
N TYR A 173 -2.47 -16.66 21.06
CA TYR A 173 -1.78 -15.37 21.08
C TYR A 173 -0.28 -15.50 20.81
N LYS A 174 0.30 -14.48 20.16
CA LYS A 174 1.74 -14.23 20.06
C LYS A 174 2.07 -12.85 20.67
N LYS A 175 3.36 -12.61 20.95
CA LYS A 175 3.85 -11.34 21.54
C LYS A 175 3.04 -10.88 22.76
N ILE A 176 2.76 -11.81 23.67
CA ILE A 176 2.02 -11.52 24.91
C ILE A 176 2.86 -10.57 25.76
N ASN A 177 2.27 -9.44 26.15
CA ASN A 177 2.91 -8.45 27.01
C ASN A 177 3.08 -9.06 28.42
N PRO A 178 4.32 -9.19 28.93
CA PRO A 178 4.58 -9.81 30.23
C PRO A 178 4.06 -8.99 31.42
N ASP A 179 3.76 -7.71 31.23
CA ASP A 179 3.36 -6.78 32.30
C ASP A 179 1.83 -6.76 32.54
N VAL A 180 1.05 -7.56 31.80
CA VAL A 180 -0.41 -7.63 31.98
C VAL A 180 -0.80 -8.41 33.24
N ASN A 181 -1.87 -7.96 33.90
CA ASN A 181 -2.47 -8.69 35.03
C ASN A 181 -3.53 -9.66 34.50
N VAL A 182 -3.18 -10.95 34.45
CA VAL A 182 -4.06 -12.00 33.93
C VAL A 182 -5.21 -12.28 34.87
N LEU A 183 -6.44 -12.14 34.36
CA LEU A 183 -7.69 -12.42 35.07
C LEU A 183 -8.17 -13.85 34.84
N MET A 184 -8.02 -14.35 33.61
CA MET A 184 -8.45 -15.70 33.22
C MET A 184 -7.44 -16.34 32.27
N THR A 185 -7.30 -17.67 32.36
CA THR A 185 -6.60 -18.48 31.37
C THR A 185 -7.51 -19.57 30.82
N LEU A 186 -7.19 -20.12 29.65
CA LEU A 186 -7.83 -21.33 29.12
C LEU A 186 -7.09 -22.59 29.58
N ASP A 187 -7.83 -23.68 29.79
CA ASP A 187 -7.27 -25.03 29.94
C ASP A 187 -7.28 -25.75 28.59
N GLU A 188 -6.13 -25.76 27.90
CA GLU A 188 -5.98 -26.41 26.59
C GLU A 188 -6.21 -27.93 26.63
N SER A 189 -6.30 -28.58 27.81
CA SER A 189 -6.67 -30.00 27.90
C SER A 189 -8.16 -30.26 27.66
N THR A 190 -8.98 -29.19 27.62
CA THR A 190 -10.44 -29.27 27.47
C THR A 190 -10.93 -29.13 26.04
N TYR A 191 -10.06 -28.73 25.10
CA TYR A 191 -10.37 -28.58 23.67
C TYR A 191 -9.16 -28.88 22.77
N GLU A 192 -9.37 -28.99 21.47
CA GLU A 192 -8.29 -29.21 20.49
C GLU A 192 -7.93 -27.91 19.75
N GLY A 193 -6.64 -27.69 19.47
CA GLY A 193 -6.15 -26.56 18.67
C GLY A 193 -5.58 -25.37 19.45
N GLY A 194 -5.35 -25.51 20.76
CA GLY A 194 -4.55 -24.57 21.55
C GLY A 194 -3.07 -24.55 21.14
N ALA A 195 -2.43 -23.38 21.24
CA ALA A 195 -1.04 -23.17 20.84
C ALA A 195 -0.22 -22.34 21.86
N ASN A 196 -0.79 -22.01 23.02
CA ASN A 196 -0.12 -21.27 24.10
C ASN A 196 0.35 -22.17 25.25
N GLY A 197 -0.12 -23.43 25.30
CA GLY A 197 0.29 -24.43 26.28
C GLY A 197 -0.26 -24.16 27.68
N ASP A 198 0.53 -24.46 28.72
CA ASP A 198 0.12 -24.34 30.13
C ASP A 198 -0.25 -22.90 30.56
N PHE A 199 0.14 -21.89 29.77
CA PHE A 199 -0.13 -20.48 30.03
C PHE A 199 -0.84 -19.84 28.82
N HIS A 200 -2.17 -19.98 28.79
CA HIS A 200 -3.03 -19.38 27.78
C HIS A 200 -3.89 -18.27 28.37
N PRO A 201 -3.42 -17.02 28.51
CA PRO A 201 -4.24 -15.91 28.99
C PRO A 201 -5.37 -15.59 28.00
N ILE A 202 -6.57 -15.31 28.52
CA ILE A 202 -7.75 -14.98 27.69
C ILE A 202 -8.49 -13.73 28.16
N ALA A 203 -8.19 -13.23 29.36
CA ALA A 203 -8.66 -11.92 29.82
C ALA A 203 -7.62 -11.31 30.77
N TRP A 204 -7.36 -10.01 30.64
CA TRP A 204 -6.36 -9.30 31.44
C TRP A 204 -6.65 -7.80 31.53
N TYR A 205 -5.94 -7.13 32.44
CA TYR A 205 -5.96 -5.68 32.58
C TYR A 205 -4.58 -5.13 32.96
N HIS A 206 -4.34 -3.85 32.69
CA HIS A 206 -3.18 -3.12 33.18
C HIS A 206 -3.39 -1.61 33.03
N ASP A 207 -2.54 -0.82 33.70
CA ASP A 207 -2.37 0.58 33.38
C ASP A 207 -1.34 0.69 32.25
N PHE A 208 -1.60 1.54 31.25
CA PHE A 208 -0.75 1.66 30.08
C PHE A 208 -0.66 3.12 29.63
N ASP A 209 0.58 3.62 29.53
CA ASP A 209 0.92 4.94 29.01
C ASP A 209 -0.02 6.06 29.50
N GLY A 210 -0.30 6.11 30.81
CA GLY A 210 -1.17 7.11 31.44
C GLY A 210 -2.66 6.73 31.54
N GLY A 211 -3.14 5.77 30.75
CA GLY A 211 -4.52 5.29 30.72
C GLY A 211 -4.71 3.90 31.33
N ARG A 212 -5.91 3.34 31.15
CA ARG A 212 -6.34 2.03 31.68
C ARG A 212 -6.77 1.11 30.55
N ALA A 213 -6.23 -0.10 30.51
CA ALA A 213 -6.52 -1.10 29.49
C ALA A 213 -7.16 -2.36 30.08
N PHE A 214 -8.25 -2.81 29.47
CA PHE A 214 -8.87 -4.11 29.74
C PHE A 214 -9.08 -4.86 28.42
N TYR A 215 -8.82 -6.16 28.42
CA TYR A 215 -9.06 -7.02 27.27
C TYR A 215 -9.73 -8.33 27.68
N THR A 216 -10.64 -8.82 26.82
CA THR A 216 -11.20 -10.17 26.89
C THR A 216 -11.24 -10.79 25.50
N GLY A 217 -10.77 -12.03 25.37
CA GLY A 217 -10.79 -12.81 24.13
C GLY A 217 -12.13 -13.44 23.79
N GLY A 218 -13.09 -13.42 24.72
CA GLY A 218 -14.45 -13.90 24.47
C GLY A 218 -15.32 -12.87 23.75
N GLY A 219 -16.45 -13.32 23.20
CA GLY A 219 -17.42 -12.47 22.50
C GLY A 219 -17.51 -12.69 21.00
N HIS A 220 -17.03 -13.83 20.48
CA HIS A 220 -17.19 -14.20 19.07
C HIS A 220 -18.65 -14.40 18.69
N THR A 221 -19.43 -15.03 19.57
CA THR A 221 -20.79 -15.51 19.30
C THR A 221 -21.87 -14.50 19.70
N ASP A 222 -23.04 -14.56 19.04
CA ASP A 222 -24.21 -13.77 19.42
C ASP A 222 -24.68 -14.12 20.84
N GLU A 223 -24.58 -15.41 21.19
CA GLU A 223 -24.99 -15.98 22.47
C GLU A 223 -24.22 -15.37 23.65
N SER A 224 -22.94 -15.03 23.45
CA SER A 224 -22.11 -14.36 24.46
C SER A 224 -22.78 -13.09 24.99
N TYR A 225 -23.39 -12.30 24.10
CA TYR A 225 -24.03 -11.03 24.43
C TYR A 225 -25.42 -11.18 25.05
N SER A 226 -25.87 -12.41 25.28
CA SER A 226 -27.06 -12.75 26.06
C SER A 226 -26.72 -13.48 27.38
N GLU A 227 -25.46 -13.86 27.59
CA GLU A 227 -25.01 -14.58 28.77
C GLU A 227 -24.73 -13.64 29.96
N ASP A 228 -25.37 -13.88 31.10
CA ASP A 228 -25.27 -13.03 32.28
C ASP A 228 -23.83 -12.88 32.82
N LEU A 229 -23.05 -13.97 32.88
CA LEU A 229 -21.67 -13.93 33.38
C LEU A 229 -20.74 -13.15 32.44
N PHE A 230 -20.91 -13.30 31.12
CA PHE A 230 -20.13 -12.55 30.13
C PHE A 230 -20.46 -11.05 30.17
N LEU A 231 -21.75 -10.69 30.24
CA LEU A 231 -22.17 -9.30 30.34
C LEU A 231 -21.65 -8.62 31.61
N LYS A 232 -21.62 -9.33 32.74
CA LYS A 232 -20.99 -8.83 33.98
C LYS A 232 -19.47 -8.66 33.83
N HIS A 233 -18.81 -9.58 33.13
CA HIS A 233 -17.37 -9.50 32.86
C HIS A 233 -17.02 -8.26 32.03
N VAL A 234 -17.71 -8.08 30.90
CA VAL A 234 -17.55 -6.91 30.03
C VAL A 234 -17.89 -5.61 30.77
N LEU A 235 -18.97 -5.59 31.56
CA LEU A 235 -19.34 -4.43 32.37
C LEU A 235 -18.26 -4.06 33.39
N GLY A 236 -17.65 -5.04 34.07
CA GLY A 236 -16.56 -4.80 34.99
C GLY A 236 -15.33 -4.22 34.28
N GLY A 237 -14.99 -4.75 33.10
CA GLY A 237 -13.93 -4.20 32.25
C GLY A 237 -14.17 -2.74 31.84
N ILE A 238 -15.39 -2.42 31.43
CA ILE A 238 -15.79 -1.04 31.07
C ILE A 238 -15.72 -0.11 32.29
N LYS A 239 -16.19 -0.56 33.45
CA LYS A 239 -16.10 0.22 34.70
C LYS A 239 -14.65 0.48 35.12
N TYR A 240 -13.77 -0.51 34.95
CA TYR A 240 -12.34 -0.34 35.16
C TYR A 240 -11.76 0.72 34.21
N ALA A 241 -12.04 0.61 32.90
CA ALA A 241 -11.54 1.56 31.91
C ALA A 241 -12.01 3.00 32.17
N ILE A 242 -13.30 3.20 32.52
CA ILE A 242 -13.87 4.51 32.91
C ILE A 242 -13.17 5.08 34.14
N GLY A 243 -12.79 4.24 35.11
CA GLY A 243 -12.18 4.66 36.37
C GLY A 243 -13.07 5.64 37.15
N ASP A 244 -12.48 6.73 37.64
CA ASP A 244 -13.19 7.76 38.40
C ASP A 244 -13.96 8.78 37.53
N ASN A 245 -13.97 8.60 36.21
CA ASN A 245 -14.55 9.52 35.21
C ASN A 245 -13.92 10.93 35.28
N GLU A 246 -12.59 10.99 35.28
CA GLU A 246 -11.85 12.25 35.31
C GLU A 246 -11.85 12.95 33.93
N LEU A 247 -11.64 14.27 33.94
CA LEU A 247 -11.33 15.04 32.75
C LEU A 247 -9.96 14.60 32.23
N LEU A 248 -9.86 14.40 30.91
CA LEU A 248 -8.59 14.05 30.29
C LEU A 248 -7.61 15.22 30.39
N ASP A 249 -6.37 14.91 30.75
CA ASP A 249 -5.31 15.89 30.93
C ASP A 249 -4.32 15.85 29.78
N TYR A 250 -4.68 16.52 28.68
CA TYR A 250 -3.84 16.63 27.49
C TYR A 250 -2.51 17.38 27.74
N SER A 251 -2.29 17.96 28.92
CA SER A 251 -0.98 18.55 29.27
C SER A 251 0.10 17.50 29.57
N LYS A 252 -0.28 16.23 29.79
CA LYS A 252 0.64 15.10 30.04
C LYS A 252 1.07 14.37 28.77
N VAL A 253 0.44 14.69 27.65
CA VAL A 253 0.61 14.00 26.38
C VAL A 253 2.00 14.24 25.80
N THR A 254 2.63 13.16 25.34
CA THR A 254 3.97 13.17 24.74
C THR A 254 3.96 12.86 23.24
N THR A 255 2.95 12.13 22.76
CA THR A 255 2.80 11.84 21.33
C THR A 255 2.52 13.12 20.54
N GLN A 256 3.37 13.37 19.55
CA GLN A 256 3.22 14.46 18.58
C GLN A 256 2.31 14.00 17.44
N ILE A 257 1.54 14.93 16.86
CA ILE A 257 0.73 14.68 15.66
C ILE A 257 1.66 14.72 14.43
N PRO A 258 1.53 13.76 13.49
CA PRO A 258 2.27 13.82 12.23
C PRO A 258 2.00 15.13 11.47
N PRO A 259 3.00 15.71 10.77
CA PRO A 259 2.75 16.80 9.84
C PRO A 259 1.86 16.34 8.69
N ASP A 260 0.99 17.22 8.20
CA ASP A 260 0.17 16.94 7.02
C ASP A 260 1.05 16.60 5.80
N ASN A 261 0.60 15.64 4.99
CA ASN A 261 1.36 15.13 3.85
C ASN A 261 1.68 16.20 2.80
N ASP A 262 0.79 17.18 2.63
CA ASP A 262 0.94 18.26 1.65
C ASP A 262 1.87 19.40 2.12
N ARG A 263 2.47 19.27 3.31
CA ARG A 263 3.58 20.14 3.75
C ARG A 263 4.89 19.80 3.09
N PHE A 264 4.99 18.65 2.41
CA PHE A 264 6.20 18.21 1.75
C PHE A 264 6.06 18.42 0.24
N SER A 265 6.99 19.16 -0.35
CA SER A 265 7.06 19.33 -1.80
C SER A 265 8.43 18.89 -2.33
N LYS A 266 8.47 18.45 -3.58
CA LYS A 266 9.72 18.09 -4.26
C LYS A 266 10.21 19.27 -5.10
N VAL A 267 11.37 19.81 -4.75
CA VAL A 267 12.04 20.84 -5.55
C VAL A 267 13.10 20.16 -6.41
N VAL A 268 12.89 20.15 -7.72
CA VAL A 268 13.81 19.56 -8.70
C VAL A 268 14.94 20.55 -9.01
N LEU A 269 16.18 20.12 -8.79
CA LEU A 269 17.39 20.89 -9.06
C LEU A 269 17.94 20.60 -10.47
N SER A 270 17.88 19.34 -10.90
CA SER A 270 18.27 18.91 -12.24
C SER A 270 17.53 17.63 -12.63
N GLU A 271 17.21 17.48 -13.91
CA GLU A 271 16.54 16.29 -14.45
C GLU A 271 17.09 15.93 -15.84
N GLY A 272 17.17 14.64 -16.14
CA GLY A 272 17.55 14.08 -17.45
C GLY A 272 19.05 14.04 -17.76
N GLN A 273 19.90 14.53 -16.85
CA GLN A 273 21.33 14.73 -17.12
C GLN A 273 22.22 13.59 -16.62
N PHE A 274 21.73 12.70 -15.75
CA PHE A 274 22.55 11.65 -15.16
C PHE A 274 22.46 10.34 -15.93
N PHE A 275 23.62 9.71 -16.14
CA PHE A 275 23.77 8.43 -16.82
C PHE A 275 23.43 7.27 -15.90
N GLU A 276 24.19 7.10 -14.81
CA GLU A 276 24.02 6.01 -13.85
C GLU A 276 24.47 6.50 -12.47
N PRO A 277 23.72 7.45 -11.87
CA PRO A 277 24.10 8.03 -10.59
C PRO A 277 24.07 6.95 -9.50
N THR A 278 25.07 6.95 -8.62
CA THR A 278 25.19 5.98 -7.53
C THR A 278 24.97 6.67 -6.20
N GLU A 279 25.91 7.48 -5.72
CA GLU A 279 25.87 8.11 -4.39
C GLU A 279 26.17 9.63 -4.49
N MET A 280 25.69 10.43 -3.55
CA MET A 280 25.96 11.86 -3.46
C MET A 280 26.62 12.29 -2.14
N ALA A 281 27.24 13.48 -2.16
CA ALA A 281 27.65 14.21 -0.97
C ALA A 281 27.23 15.68 -1.07
N VAL A 282 26.40 16.14 -0.15
CA VAL A 282 26.03 17.55 -0.01
C VAL A 282 27.09 18.32 0.78
N LEU A 283 27.73 19.30 0.16
CA LEU A 283 28.81 20.10 0.74
C LEU A 283 28.28 21.23 1.64
N PRO A 284 29.12 21.84 2.51
CA PRO A 284 28.69 22.91 3.43
C PRO A 284 28.05 24.14 2.77
N ASN A 285 28.37 24.40 1.49
CA ASN A 285 27.79 25.49 0.69
C ASN A 285 26.53 25.07 -0.10
N ASN A 286 25.99 23.87 0.15
CA ASN A 286 24.89 23.22 -0.58
C ASN A 286 25.22 22.79 -2.02
N ASP A 287 26.47 22.92 -2.47
CA ASP A 287 26.89 22.22 -3.69
C ASP A 287 26.78 20.71 -3.48
N VAL A 288 26.45 19.97 -4.53
CA VAL A 288 26.30 18.51 -4.44
C VAL A 288 27.30 17.84 -5.38
N LEU A 289 28.09 16.90 -4.84
CA LEU A 289 28.89 15.99 -5.65
C LEU A 289 28.09 14.72 -5.89
N ILE A 290 28.08 14.23 -7.12
CA ILE A 290 27.36 13.03 -7.54
C ILE A 290 28.35 12.06 -8.19
N ALA A 291 28.43 10.86 -7.66
CA ALA A 291 29.13 9.76 -8.30
C ALA A 291 28.26 9.13 -9.38
N GLN A 292 28.85 8.80 -10.52
CA GLN A 292 28.23 7.99 -11.54
C GLN A 292 29.02 6.71 -11.74
N ARG A 293 28.33 5.58 -11.92
CA ARG A 293 28.93 4.23 -11.98
C ARG A 293 30.06 4.11 -13.01
N ARG A 294 30.01 4.87 -14.11
CA ARG A 294 31.04 4.86 -15.16
C ARG A 294 32.32 5.63 -14.84
N GLY A 295 32.44 6.15 -13.62
CA GLY A 295 33.67 6.75 -13.07
C GLY A 295 33.62 8.27 -12.98
N GLU A 296 32.55 8.93 -13.45
CA GLU A 296 32.41 10.37 -13.38
C GLU A 296 32.04 10.84 -11.97
N VAL A 297 32.64 11.95 -11.53
CA VAL A 297 32.17 12.77 -10.41
C VAL A 297 31.65 14.08 -11.00
N VAL A 298 30.38 14.36 -10.76
CA VAL A 298 29.68 15.54 -11.27
C VAL A 298 29.38 16.48 -10.09
N LEU A 299 29.68 17.76 -10.26
CA LEU A 299 29.29 18.84 -9.36
C LEU A 299 27.97 19.43 -9.84
N PHE A 300 26.99 19.53 -8.96
CA PHE A 300 25.90 20.51 -9.04
C PHE A 300 26.28 21.74 -8.22
N ASN A 301 26.38 22.90 -8.88
CA ASN A 301 26.66 24.17 -8.20
C ASN A 301 25.35 24.82 -7.78
N ASN A 302 25.17 25.06 -6.48
CA ASN A 302 23.92 25.60 -5.95
C ASN A 302 23.72 27.10 -6.29
N GLU A 303 24.79 27.86 -6.54
CA GLU A 303 24.66 29.28 -6.90
C GLU A 303 24.25 29.45 -8.37
N THR A 304 24.89 28.73 -9.28
CA THR A 304 24.64 28.84 -10.73
C THR A 304 23.55 27.90 -11.22
N GLN A 305 23.18 26.89 -10.42
CA GLN A 305 22.26 25.81 -10.78
C GLN A 305 22.75 24.98 -12.00
N GLU A 306 24.07 24.89 -12.18
CA GLU A 306 24.69 24.17 -13.31
C GLU A 306 25.35 22.86 -12.86
N LEU A 307 25.29 21.85 -13.75
CA LEU A 307 26.04 20.60 -13.60
C LEU A 307 27.37 20.66 -14.36
N LYS A 308 28.43 20.14 -13.75
CA LYS A 308 29.77 20.06 -14.34
C LYS A 308 30.50 18.79 -13.92
N GLU A 309 31.01 18.03 -14.88
CA GLU A 309 31.97 16.95 -14.60
C GLU A 309 33.27 17.55 -14.02
N VAL A 310 33.65 17.13 -12.82
CA VAL A 310 34.86 17.61 -12.12
C VAL A 310 35.95 16.55 -12.02
N ALA A 311 35.61 15.27 -12.15
CA ALA A 311 36.58 14.18 -12.23
C ALA A 311 36.05 13.01 -13.06
N LYS A 312 36.97 12.19 -13.58
CA LYS A 312 36.65 10.93 -14.26
C LYS A 312 37.71 9.88 -13.95
N LEU A 313 37.33 8.82 -13.24
CA LEU A 313 38.17 7.67 -12.92
C LEU A 313 38.07 6.60 -14.01
N ASP A 314 39.16 5.85 -14.22
CA ASP A 314 39.14 4.66 -15.09
C ASP A 314 38.64 3.44 -14.28
N VAL A 315 37.43 2.97 -14.61
CA VAL A 315 36.71 1.95 -13.82
C VAL A 315 36.21 0.77 -14.64
N TYR A 316 36.15 -0.39 -14.01
CA TYR A 316 35.50 -1.60 -14.54
C TYR A 316 33.98 -1.45 -14.35
N PHE A 317 33.28 -0.97 -15.38
CA PHE A 317 31.82 -0.80 -15.39
C PHE A 317 31.08 -1.76 -16.34
N LYS A 318 31.81 -2.62 -17.04
CA LYS A 318 31.29 -3.63 -17.96
C LYS A 318 32.25 -4.82 -18.02
N THR A 319 31.74 -6.00 -18.35
CA THR A 319 32.57 -7.17 -18.60
C THR A 319 33.47 -6.97 -19.82
N LEU A 320 34.67 -7.54 -19.74
CA LEU A 320 35.69 -7.43 -20.78
C LEU A 320 35.59 -8.62 -21.75
N GLU A 321 35.35 -9.81 -21.22
CA GLU A 321 35.48 -11.07 -21.96
C GLU A 321 34.21 -11.93 -21.95
N THR A 322 33.23 -11.60 -21.10
CA THR A 322 32.01 -12.42 -20.88
C THR A 322 30.76 -11.71 -21.41
N PRO A 323 30.30 -12.03 -22.65
CA PRO A 323 29.15 -11.36 -23.25
C PRO A 323 27.85 -11.67 -22.52
N GLY A 324 27.00 -10.65 -22.36
CA GLY A 324 25.65 -10.81 -21.79
C GLY A 324 25.61 -10.91 -20.26
N VAL A 325 26.74 -10.72 -19.58
CA VAL A 325 26.81 -10.52 -18.13
C VAL A 325 26.90 -9.03 -17.85
N ASN A 326 26.01 -8.51 -17.02
CA ASN A 326 26.07 -7.12 -16.57
C ASN A 326 27.05 -7.01 -15.41
N ALA A 327 28.02 -6.10 -15.51
CA ALA A 327 28.86 -5.73 -14.37
C ALA A 327 28.18 -4.58 -13.61
N GLU A 328 27.89 -4.80 -12.33
CA GLU A 328 27.31 -3.78 -11.44
C GLU A 328 28.36 -2.84 -10.86
N GLU A 329 29.63 -3.19 -11.00
CA GLU A 329 30.72 -2.42 -10.43
C GLU A 329 31.00 -1.14 -11.23
N GLY A 330 31.88 -0.31 -10.69
CA GLY A 330 32.16 1.01 -11.20
C GLY A 330 32.59 1.93 -10.07
N LEU A 331 32.26 3.21 -10.16
CA LEU A 331 32.30 4.14 -9.03
C LEU A 331 30.99 4.03 -8.23
N MET A 332 31.05 3.40 -7.06
CA MET A 332 29.88 3.03 -6.27
C MET A 332 29.64 3.96 -5.10
N GLY A 333 30.71 4.39 -4.43
CA GLY A 333 30.63 5.16 -3.20
C GLY A 333 31.24 6.54 -3.31
N LEU A 334 30.64 7.53 -2.64
CA LEU A 334 31.09 8.90 -2.55
C LEU A 334 30.62 9.52 -1.23
N GLN A 335 31.56 10.04 -0.43
CA GLN A 335 31.21 10.79 0.78
C GLN A 335 32.31 11.80 1.14
N LYS A 336 31.92 12.98 1.64
CA LYS A 336 32.86 13.96 2.17
C LYS A 336 33.35 13.57 3.57
N ASP A 337 34.58 13.96 3.89
CA ASP A 337 35.06 13.87 5.27
C ASP A 337 34.18 14.72 6.22
N PRO A 338 33.91 14.29 7.47
CA PRO A 338 33.19 15.11 8.44
C PRO A 338 33.84 16.48 8.68
N ASP A 339 35.16 16.59 8.53
CA ASP A 339 35.92 17.84 8.63
C ASP A 339 36.27 18.45 7.26
N TYR A 340 35.48 18.15 6.22
CA TYR A 340 35.69 18.62 4.85
C TYR A 340 35.85 20.15 4.74
N ALA A 341 35.17 20.93 5.60
CA ALA A 341 35.29 22.38 5.64
C ALA A 341 36.74 22.87 5.86
N ASN A 342 37.57 22.05 6.53
CA ASN A 342 38.96 22.37 6.84
C ASN A 342 39.95 21.51 6.03
N ASN A 343 39.64 20.23 5.82
CA ASN A 343 40.58 19.29 5.21
C ASN A 343 40.32 19.05 3.72
N HIS A 344 39.12 19.35 3.18
CA HIS A 344 38.80 19.18 1.76
C HIS A 344 38.93 17.75 1.21
N TRP A 345 38.82 16.72 2.06
CA TRP A 345 38.88 15.32 1.64
C TRP A 345 37.51 14.79 1.18
N ILE A 346 37.49 14.12 0.02
CA ILE A 346 36.36 13.35 -0.51
C ILE A 346 36.80 11.90 -0.65
N TYR A 347 36.01 10.96 -0.12
CA TYR A 347 36.23 9.52 -0.21
C TYR A 347 35.44 8.97 -1.38
N LEU A 348 36.07 8.06 -2.13
CA LEU A 348 35.45 7.35 -3.24
C LEU A 348 35.70 5.85 -3.08
N TYR A 349 34.68 5.04 -3.35
CA TYR A 349 34.80 3.58 -3.45
C TYR A 349 34.50 3.13 -4.87
N TYR A 350 35.50 2.57 -5.55
CA TYR A 350 35.44 2.32 -6.97
C TYR A 350 36.20 1.06 -7.41
N ALA A 351 35.83 0.54 -8.57
CA ALA A 351 36.42 -0.63 -9.20
C ALA A 351 37.45 -0.21 -10.27
N PRO A 352 38.75 -0.07 -9.97
CA PRO A 352 39.74 0.28 -11.00
C PRO A 352 39.85 -0.78 -12.08
N THR A 353 40.15 -0.36 -13.31
CA THR A 353 40.61 -1.27 -14.37
C THR A 353 42.03 -1.77 -14.07
N GLY A 354 42.41 -2.93 -14.63
CA GLY A 354 43.77 -3.47 -14.56
C GLY A 354 43.83 -4.95 -14.15
N ASP A 355 45.04 -5.41 -13.86
CA ASP A 355 45.33 -6.84 -13.60
C ASP A 355 44.86 -7.32 -12.22
N LYS A 356 44.63 -6.39 -11.28
CA LYS A 356 44.11 -6.71 -9.95
C LYS A 356 42.59 -6.55 -9.93
N TRP A 357 41.90 -7.63 -9.57
CA TRP A 357 40.45 -7.62 -9.41
C TRP A 357 40.09 -7.23 -7.98
N VAL A 358 40.05 -5.91 -7.74
CA VAL A 358 39.73 -5.33 -6.43
C VAL A 358 38.74 -4.19 -6.60
N ASN A 359 37.95 -3.92 -5.57
CA ASN A 359 37.30 -2.64 -5.34
C ASN A 359 38.12 -1.86 -4.31
N ARG A 360 38.26 -0.55 -4.50
CA ARG A 360 39.21 0.30 -3.77
C ARG A 360 38.50 1.44 -3.08
N LEU A 361 38.79 1.61 -1.80
CA LEU A 361 38.50 2.83 -1.05
C LEU A 361 39.72 3.75 -1.12
N SER A 362 39.53 4.94 -1.70
CA SER A 362 40.54 6.00 -1.75
C SER A 362 39.93 7.33 -1.29
N ARG A 363 40.77 8.32 -1.02
CA ARG A 363 40.34 9.72 -0.87
C ARG A 363 41.16 10.69 -1.71
N PHE A 364 40.56 11.82 -2.04
CA PHE A 364 41.08 12.86 -2.92
C PHE A 364 40.75 14.25 -2.37
N LYS A 365 41.58 15.25 -2.69
CA LYS A 365 41.31 16.65 -2.38
C LYS A 365 40.37 17.25 -3.41
N TYR A 366 39.34 17.92 -2.92
CA TYR A 366 38.41 18.70 -3.74
C TYR A 366 38.14 20.06 -3.09
N MET A 367 38.41 21.13 -3.82
CA MET A 367 38.22 22.52 -3.35
C MET A 367 37.96 23.44 -4.53
N ASP A 368 37.03 24.39 -4.40
CA ASP A 368 36.73 25.44 -5.39
C ASP A 368 36.49 24.89 -6.81
N GLY A 369 35.76 23.77 -6.93
CA GLY A 369 35.48 23.14 -8.22
C GLY A 369 36.65 22.40 -8.88
N ASN A 370 37.79 22.24 -8.18
CA ASN A 370 38.95 21.50 -8.63
C ASN A 370 39.10 20.17 -7.87
N PHE A 371 39.01 19.05 -8.59
CA PHE A 371 39.18 17.71 -8.05
C PHE A 371 40.60 17.20 -8.37
N ASP A 372 41.48 17.13 -7.38
CA ASP A 372 42.88 16.76 -7.58
C ASP A 372 43.08 15.24 -7.57
N LEU A 373 43.04 14.62 -8.75
CA LEU A 373 43.30 13.18 -8.90
C LEU A 373 44.72 12.76 -8.48
N ALA A 374 45.70 13.66 -8.47
CA ALA A 374 47.07 13.34 -8.06
C ALA A 374 47.22 13.25 -6.53
N SER A 375 46.23 13.73 -5.79
CA SER A 375 46.19 13.67 -4.32
C SER A 375 45.70 12.33 -3.76
N GLU A 376 45.46 11.34 -4.62
CA GLU A 376 44.92 10.03 -4.23
C GLU A 376 45.70 9.41 -3.05
N GLN A 377 44.97 9.04 -2.02
CA GLN A 377 45.42 8.16 -0.96
C GLN A 377 44.58 6.89 -0.96
N ILE A 378 45.21 5.75 -1.27
CA ILE A 378 44.59 4.42 -1.23
C ILE A 378 44.53 3.97 0.23
N ILE A 379 43.33 3.66 0.72
CA ILE A 379 43.09 3.30 2.13
C ILE A 379 42.93 1.78 2.27
N LEU A 380 42.06 1.18 1.45
CA LEU A 380 41.71 -0.24 1.56
C LEU A 380 41.38 -0.81 0.16
N GLU A 381 41.85 -2.03 -0.11
CA GLU A 381 41.46 -2.83 -1.28
C GLU A 381 40.66 -4.05 -0.80
N VAL A 382 39.48 -4.26 -1.41
CA VAL A 382 38.60 -5.42 -1.19
C VAL A 382 38.67 -6.29 -2.42
N ASP A 383 39.07 -7.54 -2.26
CA ASP A 383 39.11 -8.50 -3.37
C ASP A 383 37.74 -8.66 -4.01
N SER A 384 37.71 -8.80 -5.34
CA SER A 384 36.50 -9.05 -6.11
C SER A 384 36.78 -10.05 -7.22
N GLN A 385 35.79 -10.84 -7.58
CA GLN A 385 35.81 -11.65 -8.79
C GLN A 385 35.11 -10.87 -9.90
N ARG A 386 35.79 -10.69 -11.03
CA ARG A 386 35.26 -10.02 -12.24
C ARG A 386 34.68 -11.04 -13.21
N GLU A 387 34.10 -10.54 -14.29
CA GLU A 387 33.46 -11.33 -15.35
C GLU A 387 32.21 -12.10 -14.90
N ILE A 388 31.69 -11.73 -13.73
CA ILE A 388 30.48 -12.27 -13.11
C ILE A 388 29.57 -11.10 -12.72
N CYS A 389 28.33 -11.43 -12.39
CA CYS A 389 27.40 -10.55 -11.66
C CYS A 389 27.08 -11.29 -10.35
N CYS A 390 26.85 -10.68 -9.19
CA CYS A 390 26.37 -9.33 -8.93
C CYS A 390 26.82 -8.85 -7.53
N HIS A 391 26.19 -7.79 -7.02
CA HIS A 391 26.21 -7.31 -5.63
C HIS A 391 27.55 -6.68 -5.24
N THR A 392 27.66 -5.39 -5.52
CA THR A 392 28.88 -4.63 -5.20
C THR A 392 28.82 -3.96 -3.83
N GLY A 393 27.62 -3.66 -3.32
CA GLY A 393 27.45 -2.70 -2.22
C GLY A 393 28.13 -1.37 -2.56
N GLY A 394 28.89 -0.83 -1.61
CA GLY A 394 29.87 0.22 -1.86
C GLY A 394 29.53 1.59 -1.28
N SER A 395 28.50 1.70 -0.45
CA SER A 395 28.10 2.97 0.19
C SER A 395 29.08 3.33 1.31
N ILE A 396 29.36 4.64 1.45
CA ILE A 396 30.28 5.20 2.44
C ILE A 396 29.49 6.10 3.40
N ALA A 397 29.59 5.84 4.70
CA ALA A 397 29.00 6.69 5.72
C ALA A 397 30.00 6.98 6.85
N PHE A 398 29.83 8.13 7.51
CA PHE A 398 30.57 8.46 8.72
C PHE A 398 29.66 8.42 9.94
N GLY A 399 30.13 7.76 10.98
CA GLY A 399 29.48 7.74 12.29
C GLY A 399 30.12 8.70 13.29
N PRO A 400 29.74 8.58 14.58
CA PRO A 400 30.40 9.25 15.68
C PRO A 400 31.93 9.03 15.68
N ASP A 401 32.67 9.97 16.28
CA ASP A 401 34.13 9.95 16.39
C ASP A 401 34.90 9.90 15.05
N ASN A 402 34.25 10.33 13.95
CA ASN A 402 34.77 10.28 12.58
C ASN A 402 35.25 8.86 12.20
N LEU A 403 34.46 7.84 12.54
CA LEU A 403 34.65 6.47 12.07
C LEU A 403 34.01 6.31 10.69
N LEU A 404 34.76 5.72 9.76
CA LEU A 404 34.29 5.43 8.41
C LEU A 404 33.65 4.05 8.38
N TYR A 405 32.45 3.98 7.82
CA TYR A 405 31.73 2.75 7.52
C TYR A 405 31.68 2.55 6.00
N LEU A 406 32.00 1.34 5.55
CA LEU A 406 31.98 0.96 4.13
C LEU A 406 31.17 -0.32 3.97
N SER A 407 30.14 -0.29 3.11
CA SER A 407 29.40 -1.49 2.75
C SER A 407 30.06 -2.24 1.59
N THR A 408 30.03 -3.56 1.62
CA THR A 408 30.53 -4.42 0.55
C THR A 408 29.52 -5.52 0.26
N GLY A 409 29.20 -5.72 -1.02
CA GLY A 409 28.34 -6.83 -1.44
C GLY A 409 29.07 -8.17 -1.46
N ASP A 410 28.31 -9.26 -1.57
CA ASP A 410 28.81 -10.63 -1.46
C ASP A 410 29.61 -11.12 -2.66
N ASN A 411 29.54 -10.41 -3.79
CA ASN A 411 30.17 -10.77 -5.06
C ASN A 411 29.87 -12.23 -5.46
N SER A 412 28.60 -12.63 -5.34
CA SER A 412 28.11 -13.95 -5.71
C SER A 412 26.92 -13.86 -6.67
N THR A 413 26.85 -14.81 -7.58
CA THR A 413 25.85 -14.88 -8.64
C THR A 413 24.51 -15.40 -8.09
N PRO A 414 23.40 -14.66 -8.23
CA PRO A 414 22.09 -15.16 -7.82
C PRO A 414 21.42 -16.09 -8.86
N PHE A 415 21.93 -16.08 -10.09
CA PHE A 415 21.35 -16.76 -11.24
C PHE A 415 21.64 -18.26 -11.25
N ASN A 416 20.83 -18.98 -12.02
CA ASN A 416 21.07 -20.40 -12.31
C ASN A 416 22.26 -20.56 -13.25
N GLU A 417 23.10 -21.54 -12.95
CA GLU A 417 24.17 -21.92 -13.86
C GLU A 417 23.63 -22.68 -15.07
N ARG A 418 24.11 -22.32 -16.26
CA ARG A 418 23.70 -22.96 -17.50
C ARG A 418 24.31 -24.34 -17.65
N GLY A 419 23.47 -25.32 -17.96
CA GLY A 419 23.91 -26.69 -18.24
C GLY A 419 24.05 -27.57 -16.99
N GLU A 420 23.92 -26.99 -15.79
CA GLU A 420 23.92 -27.73 -14.54
C GLU A 420 22.55 -28.35 -14.24
N LYS A 421 22.58 -29.55 -13.65
CA LYS A 421 21.36 -30.28 -13.29
C LYS A 421 20.68 -29.70 -12.06
N TYR A 422 21.48 -29.34 -11.06
CA TYR A 422 21.01 -28.82 -9.79
C TYR A 422 21.45 -27.36 -9.67
N VAL A 423 20.49 -26.46 -9.49
CA VAL A 423 20.70 -25.01 -9.62
C VAL A 423 20.06 -24.24 -8.47
N ASN A 424 20.41 -22.96 -8.35
CA ASN A 424 19.99 -22.11 -7.25
C ASN A 424 18.47 -21.91 -7.17
N ASN A 425 17.78 -21.76 -8.29
CA ASN A 425 16.33 -21.47 -8.41
C ASN A 425 15.87 -20.24 -7.60
N GLY A 426 16.74 -19.24 -7.50
CA GLY A 426 16.45 -18.00 -6.78
C GLY A 426 16.52 -18.11 -5.25
N PHE A 427 16.97 -19.23 -4.69
CA PHE A 427 17.25 -19.35 -3.25
C PHE A 427 18.66 -18.82 -2.92
N ALA A 428 19.18 -19.13 -1.73
CA ALA A 428 20.56 -18.82 -1.35
C ALA A 428 21.58 -19.56 -2.24
N PRO A 429 22.57 -18.85 -2.85
CA PRO A 429 23.68 -19.47 -3.56
C PRO A 429 24.62 -20.20 -2.59
N LEU A 430 24.61 -21.53 -2.63
CA LEU A 430 25.37 -22.40 -1.72
C LEU A 430 26.23 -23.44 -2.45
N ASN A 431 26.49 -23.28 -3.76
CA ASN A 431 27.20 -24.29 -4.55
C ASN A 431 28.73 -24.19 -4.40
N ASP A 432 29.30 -24.98 -3.50
CA ASP A 432 30.74 -25.01 -3.21
C ASP A 432 31.54 -26.07 -3.99
N THR A 433 30.98 -26.58 -5.09
CA THR A 433 31.68 -27.52 -5.95
C THR A 433 32.87 -26.84 -6.67
N PRO A 434 34.01 -27.54 -6.88
CA PRO A 434 35.21 -26.91 -7.44
C PRO A 434 34.96 -26.28 -8.83
N GLY A 435 35.32 -25.01 -9.02
CA GLY A 435 35.10 -24.26 -10.26
C GLY A 435 33.77 -23.48 -10.32
N HIS A 436 32.93 -23.59 -9.29
CA HIS A 436 31.63 -22.94 -9.19
C HIS A 436 31.58 -21.87 -8.08
N GLU A 437 32.73 -21.33 -7.67
CA GLU A 437 32.87 -20.48 -6.49
C GLU A 437 31.98 -19.23 -6.54
N GLN A 438 31.68 -18.70 -7.72
CA GLN A 438 30.76 -17.56 -7.89
C GLN A 438 29.32 -17.85 -7.40
N PHE A 439 28.93 -19.12 -7.26
CA PHE A 439 27.60 -19.55 -6.82
C PHE A 439 27.55 -19.97 -5.34
N ASP A 440 28.59 -19.61 -4.56
CA ASP A 440 28.68 -19.90 -3.12
C ASP A 440 28.91 -18.63 -2.30
N ALA A 441 27.84 -18.04 -1.79
CA ALA A 441 27.92 -16.84 -0.95
C ALA A 441 28.54 -17.11 0.44
N ARG A 442 28.74 -18.39 0.82
CA ARG A 442 29.43 -18.74 2.07
C ARG A 442 30.93 -18.46 2.02
N ARG A 443 31.51 -18.35 0.81
CA ARG A 443 32.93 -17.98 0.62
C ARG A 443 33.21 -16.52 1.00
N SER A 444 32.19 -15.67 0.97
CA SER A 444 32.26 -14.22 1.21
C SER A 444 31.43 -13.83 2.43
N SER A 445 30.11 -13.67 2.30
CA SER A 445 29.23 -13.14 3.36
C SER A 445 29.36 -13.89 4.68
N GLY A 446 29.34 -15.22 4.63
CA GLY A 446 29.51 -16.10 5.79
C GLY A 446 30.97 -16.38 6.19
N ASN A 447 31.95 -15.84 5.45
CA ASN A 447 33.38 -16.04 5.72
C ASN A 447 33.91 -14.90 6.59
N THR A 448 34.40 -15.24 7.79
CA THR A 448 34.96 -14.27 8.75
C THR A 448 36.32 -13.72 8.32
N ASN A 449 36.98 -14.36 7.36
CA ASN A 449 38.29 -13.97 6.83
C ASN A 449 38.21 -13.28 5.46
N ASP A 450 37.03 -12.84 5.04
CA ASP A 450 36.77 -12.14 3.77
C ASP A 450 36.07 -10.80 4.04
N LEU A 451 36.38 -9.78 3.23
CA LEU A 451 35.81 -8.43 3.39
C LEU A 451 34.54 -8.19 2.56
N ARG A 452 34.12 -9.13 1.73
CA ARG A 452 32.88 -9.08 0.92
C ARG A 452 31.67 -9.53 1.73
N GLY A 453 30.51 -8.95 1.45
CA GLY A 453 29.26 -9.19 2.19
C GLY A 453 29.35 -8.70 3.63
N LYS A 454 29.94 -7.51 3.86
CA LYS A 454 30.25 -6.93 5.17
C LYS A 454 29.85 -5.44 5.22
N ILE A 455 29.71 -4.92 6.44
CA ILE A 455 29.92 -3.50 6.71
C ILE A 455 31.21 -3.40 7.53
N LEU A 456 32.19 -2.70 6.96
CA LEU A 456 33.51 -2.49 7.55
C LEU A 456 33.49 -1.20 8.36
N ARG A 457 34.27 -1.13 9.43
CA ARG A 457 34.42 0.08 10.25
C ARG A 457 35.89 0.33 10.60
N ILE A 458 36.41 1.47 10.16
CA ILE A 458 37.82 1.85 10.31
C ILE A 458 37.98 3.31 10.73
N LYS A 459 39.17 3.67 11.23
CA LYS A 459 39.57 5.05 11.49
C LYS A 459 40.67 5.45 10.52
N VAL A 460 40.38 6.36 9.59
CA VAL A 460 41.37 6.80 8.59
C VAL A 460 42.29 7.87 9.17
N ASN A 461 43.60 7.69 9.01
CA ASN A 461 44.64 8.60 9.44
C ASN A 461 44.98 9.63 8.36
N GLU A 462 45.63 10.75 8.73
CA GLU A 462 45.99 11.83 7.80
C GLU A 462 46.93 11.40 6.65
N ASP A 463 47.73 10.35 6.84
CA ASP A 463 48.62 9.81 5.80
C ASP A 463 47.94 8.81 4.85
N GLY A 464 46.65 8.52 5.07
CA GLY A 464 45.88 7.54 4.29
C GLY A 464 45.95 6.11 4.82
N SER A 465 46.76 5.85 5.86
CA SER A 465 46.66 4.60 6.62
C SER A 465 45.36 4.55 7.44
N TYR A 466 45.04 3.41 8.04
CA TYR A 466 43.89 3.30 8.94
C TYR A 466 44.21 2.48 10.19
N ASP A 467 43.51 2.79 11.26
CA ASP A 467 43.48 2.04 12.51
C ASP A 467 42.17 1.25 12.64
N ILE A 468 42.21 0.14 13.38
CA ILE A 468 41.03 -0.63 13.74
C ILE A 468 40.44 -0.08 15.04
N PRO A 469 39.20 0.46 15.04
CA PRO A 469 38.55 0.93 16.25
C PRO A 469 38.13 -0.24 17.17
N GLU A 470 38.06 0.02 18.47
CA GLU A 470 37.51 -0.93 19.44
C GLU A 470 36.02 -1.21 19.17
N GLY A 471 35.57 -2.42 19.48
CA GLY A 471 34.16 -2.82 19.33
C GLY A 471 33.77 -3.27 17.92
N ASN A 472 34.72 -3.59 17.03
CA ASN A 472 34.43 -4.37 15.82
C ASN A 472 34.13 -5.83 16.21
N LEU A 473 33.50 -6.59 15.31
CA LEU A 473 33.03 -7.95 15.58
C LEU A 473 34.17 -8.89 15.98
N PHE A 474 35.33 -8.72 15.36
CA PHE A 474 36.52 -9.52 15.63
C PHE A 474 37.67 -8.66 16.18
N PRO A 475 38.20 -8.96 17.37
CA PRO A 475 39.37 -8.28 17.89
C PRO A 475 40.62 -8.48 17.02
N VAL A 476 41.50 -7.48 16.98
CA VAL A 476 42.79 -7.55 16.27
C VAL A 476 43.60 -8.76 16.73
N GLY A 477 44.12 -9.53 15.78
CA GLY A 477 44.93 -10.73 16.04
C GLY A 477 44.12 -12.02 16.23
N THR A 478 42.79 -11.97 16.12
CA THR A 478 41.94 -13.17 16.13
C THR A 478 42.20 -13.99 14.85
N GLU A 479 42.65 -15.24 15.00
CA GLU A 479 43.01 -16.10 13.87
C GLU A 479 41.80 -16.36 12.96
N LYS A 480 42.02 -16.42 11.63
CA LYS A 480 40.97 -16.65 10.61
C LYS A 480 39.85 -15.62 10.61
N THR A 481 40.14 -14.39 11.02
CA THR A 481 39.17 -13.29 10.99
C THR A 481 39.79 -12.00 10.47
N ARG A 482 38.94 -11.11 9.95
CA ARG A 482 39.31 -9.75 9.57
C ARG A 482 38.80 -8.74 10.61
N PRO A 483 39.69 -7.98 11.27
CA PRO A 483 39.29 -7.06 12.34
C PRO A 483 38.59 -5.80 11.82
N GLU A 484 38.58 -5.55 10.51
CA GLU A 484 37.82 -4.46 9.87
C GLU A 484 36.30 -4.68 9.96
N ILE A 485 35.84 -5.92 10.15
CA ILE A 485 34.43 -6.30 10.11
C ILE A 485 33.68 -5.75 11.33
N TYR A 486 32.73 -4.86 11.10
CA TYR A 486 31.77 -4.43 12.12
C TYR A 486 30.52 -5.31 12.11
N THR A 487 29.96 -5.56 10.92
CA THR A 487 28.89 -6.53 10.72
C THR A 487 29.17 -7.43 9.53
N MET A 488 28.67 -8.66 9.59
CA MET A 488 28.80 -9.66 8.54
C MET A 488 27.46 -10.31 8.20
N GLY A 489 27.47 -11.11 7.13
CA GLY A 489 26.29 -11.87 6.71
C GLY A 489 25.32 -11.02 5.90
N HIS A 490 25.82 -10.25 4.93
CA HIS A 490 25.02 -9.41 4.04
C HIS A 490 25.11 -9.88 2.59
N ARG A 491 24.06 -9.68 1.79
CA ARG A 491 24.04 -10.00 0.36
C ARG A 491 24.48 -8.80 -0.47
N ASN A 492 23.70 -7.74 -0.44
CA ASN A 492 23.93 -6.48 -1.13
C ASN A 492 23.45 -5.30 -0.28
N PRO A 493 24.22 -4.92 0.78
CA PRO A 493 23.92 -3.76 1.62
C PRO A 493 24.17 -2.46 0.83
N TYR A 494 23.23 -2.08 -0.04
CA TYR A 494 23.51 -1.13 -1.13
C TYR A 494 23.66 0.31 -0.65
N ARG A 495 22.78 0.78 0.26
CA ARG A 495 22.87 2.10 0.91
C ARG A 495 22.86 1.94 2.41
N ILE A 496 23.84 2.56 3.06
CA ILE A 496 24.00 2.52 4.51
C ILE A 496 23.86 3.92 5.09
N SER A 497 23.45 3.98 6.35
CA SER A 497 23.30 5.21 7.11
C SER A 497 23.74 4.97 8.55
N VAL A 498 24.31 6.00 9.18
CA VAL A 498 24.76 5.92 10.58
C VAL A 498 24.09 7.03 11.37
N ASP A 499 23.40 6.66 12.45
CA ASP A 499 22.83 7.60 13.41
C ASP A 499 23.95 8.33 14.15
N VAL A 500 24.11 9.61 13.86
CA VAL A 500 25.17 10.45 14.42
C VAL A 500 25.07 10.66 15.94
N LYS A 501 23.91 10.40 16.56
CA LYS A 501 23.74 10.49 18.02
C LYS A 501 23.84 9.14 18.70
N ARG A 502 23.18 8.11 18.17
CA ARG A 502 23.13 6.76 18.79
C ARG A 502 24.26 5.85 18.34
N GLY A 503 24.90 6.12 17.20
CA GLY A 503 25.92 5.27 16.58
C GLY A 503 25.35 4.00 15.94
N TYR A 504 24.04 3.89 15.79
CA TYR A 504 23.39 2.74 15.14
C TYR A 504 23.61 2.80 13.63
N VAL A 505 23.88 1.65 13.01
CA VAL A 505 24.03 1.54 11.56
C VAL A 505 22.77 0.94 10.97
N TYR A 506 22.27 1.53 9.89
CA TYR A 506 21.09 1.07 9.14
C TYR A 506 21.48 0.76 7.71
N TRP A 507 20.87 -0.25 7.11
CA TRP A 507 21.01 -0.56 5.70
C TRP A 507 19.79 -1.31 5.18
N GLY A 508 19.54 -1.16 3.89
CA GLY A 508 18.69 -2.10 3.17
C GLY A 508 19.55 -3.19 2.55
N ASP A 509 19.10 -4.45 2.63
CA ASP A 509 19.74 -5.59 1.98
C ASP A 509 18.79 -6.23 0.96
N VAL A 510 19.24 -6.28 -0.29
CA VAL A 510 18.45 -6.83 -1.41
C VAL A 510 18.58 -8.35 -1.37
N GLY A 511 17.49 -9.07 -1.14
CA GLY A 511 17.51 -10.53 -1.02
C GLY A 511 17.40 -11.30 -2.34
N PRO A 512 17.24 -12.63 -2.28
CA PRO A 512 17.22 -13.48 -3.45
C PRO A 512 15.82 -13.55 -4.10
N ASP A 513 15.73 -14.14 -5.30
CA ASP A 513 14.56 -14.02 -6.20
C ASP A 513 13.50 -15.14 -6.06
N ALA A 514 13.65 -16.07 -5.11
CA ALA A 514 12.70 -17.17 -4.92
C ALA A 514 11.29 -16.62 -4.64
N ARG A 515 10.31 -17.05 -5.45
CA ARG A 515 8.93 -16.53 -5.41
C ARG A 515 8.02 -17.25 -4.41
N ALA A 516 8.40 -18.46 -4.01
CA ALA A 516 7.60 -19.31 -3.13
C ALA A 516 8.52 -20.06 -2.17
N ASP A 517 7.98 -20.42 -1.01
CA ASP A 517 8.71 -21.19 -0.01
C ASP A 517 8.92 -22.63 -0.49
N SER A 518 10.05 -23.20 -0.06
CA SER A 518 10.35 -24.61 -0.18
C SER A 518 10.97 -25.08 1.14
N LEU A 519 10.22 -24.87 2.22
CA LEU A 519 10.71 -24.95 3.60
C LEU A 519 11.29 -26.31 3.98
N GLU A 520 10.86 -27.40 3.34
CA GLU A 520 11.35 -28.76 3.66
C GLU A 520 12.65 -29.14 2.94
N THR A 521 13.11 -28.34 1.96
CA THR A 521 14.23 -28.76 1.09
C THR A 521 15.21 -27.67 0.70
N ARG A 522 14.76 -26.43 0.51
CA ARG A 522 15.63 -25.32 0.09
C ARG A 522 15.62 -24.21 1.14
N GLY A 523 14.45 -23.86 1.65
CA GLY A 523 14.26 -22.77 2.60
C GLY A 523 13.15 -21.80 2.19
N PRO A 524 13.12 -20.60 2.78
CA PRO A 524 12.08 -19.60 2.55
C PRO A 524 12.15 -19.00 1.13
N ARG A 525 11.06 -18.39 0.69
CA ARG A 525 11.04 -17.43 -0.43
C ARG A 525 12.00 -16.27 -0.13
N GLY A 526 12.33 -15.47 -1.14
CA GLY A 526 13.19 -14.31 -0.94
C GLY A 526 12.49 -13.20 -0.16
N TYR A 527 13.25 -12.37 0.55
CA TYR A 527 12.83 -11.16 1.26
C TYR A 527 13.85 -10.05 1.01
N ASP A 528 13.40 -8.80 0.86
CA ASP A 528 14.29 -7.67 1.10
C ASP A 528 14.20 -7.30 2.58
N GLU A 529 15.31 -6.80 3.12
CA GLU A 529 15.45 -6.52 4.55
C GLU A 529 15.82 -5.06 4.78
N MET A 530 15.23 -4.44 5.80
CA MET A 530 15.86 -3.32 6.47
C MET A 530 16.50 -3.84 7.74
N ASN A 531 17.77 -3.52 7.91
CA ASN A 531 18.60 -4.03 9.00
C ASN A 531 19.12 -2.89 9.88
N GLN A 532 19.39 -3.22 11.14
CA GLN A 532 19.89 -2.29 12.16
C GLN A 532 20.96 -2.98 13.01
N ALA A 533 22.14 -2.36 13.11
CA ALA A 533 23.19 -2.79 14.02
C ALA A 533 23.38 -1.77 15.15
N ARG A 534 22.86 -2.11 16.33
CA ARG A 534 23.14 -1.38 17.59
C ARG A 534 24.50 -1.73 18.19
N LYS A 535 25.05 -2.88 17.77
CA LYS A 535 26.33 -3.45 18.16
C LYS A 535 26.87 -4.29 16.99
N PRO A 536 28.17 -4.64 16.96
CA PRO A 536 28.68 -5.56 15.93
C PRO A 536 27.97 -6.92 15.99
N GLY A 537 27.78 -7.57 14.84
CA GLY A 537 27.04 -8.83 14.77
C GLY A 537 27.06 -9.53 13.40
N ASN A 538 26.53 -10.75 13.37
CA ASN A 538 26.26 -11.54 12.16
C ASN A 538 24.77 -11.43 11.81
N PHE A 539 24.44 -11.04 10.58
CA PHE A 539 23.07 -10.81 10.09
C PHE A 539 22.60 -11.91 9.12
N GLY A 540 23.33 -13.02 9.07
CA GLY A 540 22.78 -14.31 8.70
C GLY A 540 22.96 -14.75 7.24
N TRP A 541 23.02 -13.85 6.26
CA TRP A 541 23.18 -14.25 4.85
C TRP A 541 24.50 -15.03 4.62
N PRO A 542 24.51 -16.14 3.87
CA PRO A 542 23.41 -16.72 3.07
C PRO A 542 22.63 -17.85 3.75
N MET A 543 22.79 -18.03 5.06
CA MET A 543 22.15 -19.13 5.79
C MET A 543 20.74 -18.78 6.26
N PHE A 544 20.46 -17.49 6.45
CA PHE A 544 19.18 -16.99 6.95
C PHE A 544 18.73 -15.76 6.16
N ILE A 545 17.43 -15.45 6.27
CA ILE A 545 16.82 -14.24 5.75
C ILE A 545 15.58 -13.83 6.56
N GLY A 546 15.19 -12.56 6.55
CA GLY A 546 14.05 -12.01 7.29
C GLY A 546 14.24 -12.15 8.80
N ASP A 547 13.25 -12.73 9.48
CA ASP A 547 13.31 -13.06 10.91
C ASP A 547 14.11 -14.35 11.16
N ASN A 548 15.34 -14.42 10.63
CA ASN A 548 16.20 -15.60 10.68
C ASN A 548 15.57 -16.89 10.08
N TYR A 549 14.73 -16.76 9.04
CA TYR A 549 14.21 -17.93 8.32
C TYR A 549 15.37 -18.71 7.68
N ALA A 550 15.55 -19.96 8.11
CA ALA A 550 16.70 -20.77 7.75
C ALA A 550 16.58 -21.38 6.33
N TYR A 551 17.67 -21.29 5.58
CA TYR A 551 17.89 -22.14 4.41
C TYR A 551 18.39 -23.54 4.83
N HIS A 552 18.33 -24.49 3.91
CA HIS A 552 18.88 -25.82 4.10
C HIS A 552 20.24 -25.96 3.45
N GLU A 553 21.12 -26.78 4.05
CA GLU A 553 22.25 -27.31 3.29
C GLU A 553 21.73 -28.03 2.04
N TYR A 554 22.39 -27.82 0.90
CA TYR A 554 21.97 -28.42 -0.37
C TYR A 554 23.20 -28.93 -1.12
N ASN A 555 23.22 -30.22 -1.41
CA ASN A 555 24.30 -30.85 -2.16
C ASN A 555 24.04 -30.68 -3.67
N TYR A 556 24.81 -29.81 -4.32
CA TYR A 556 24.69 -29.56 -5.75
C TYR A 556 25.29 -30.67 -6.65
N GLU A 557 26.00 -31.66 -6.09
CA GLU A 557 26.47 -32.84 -6.82
C GLU A 557 25.37 -33.93 -6.89
N THR A 558 24.56 -34.08 -5.82
CA THR A 558 23.55 -35.16 -5.69
C THR A 558 22.11 -34.68 -5.81
N GLY A 559 21.83 -33.41 -5.48
CA GLY A 559 20.49 -32.83 -5.38
C GLY A 559 19.79 -33.09 -4.05
N GLU A 560 20.51 -33.58 -3.04
CA GLU A 560 19.97 -33.89 -1.73
C GLU A 560 20.01 -32.68 -0.79
N SER A 561 18.93 -32.48 -0.05
CA SER A 561 18.81 -31.45 0.99
C SER A 561 19.21 -32.01 2.35
N GLY A 562 20.00 -31.25 3.10
CA GLY A 562 20.40 -31.55 4.47
C GLY A 562 19.53 -30.84 5.50
N GLU A 563 20.07 -30.71 6.70
CA GLU A 563 19.43 -29.99 7.81
C GLU A 563 19.32 -28.49 7.52
N ALA A 564 18.33 -27.84 8.14
CA ALA A 564 18.25 -26.38 8.18
C ALA A 564 19.42 -25.82 9.01
N PHE A 565 19.93 -24.65 8.63
CA PHE A 565 20.94 -23.97 9.45
C PHE A 565 20.35 -23.55 10.81
N ASP A 566 21.20 -23.55 11.86
CA ASP A 566 20.82 -23.14 13.22
C ASP A 566 21.23 -21.67 13.45
N PRO A 567 20.29 -20.73 13.67
CA PRO A 567 20.61 -19.31 13.86
C PRO A 567 21.40 -19.02 15.15
N GLU A 568 21.25 -19.84 16.19
CA GLU A 568 22.03 -19.68 17.43
C GLU A 568 23.47 -20.19 17.27
N LYS A 569 23.69 -21.07 16.30
CA LYS A 569 24.99 -21.67 16.04
C LYS A 569 25.26 -21.96 14.56
N PRO A 570 25.39 -20.92 13.71
CA PRO A 570 25.52 -21.14 12.27
C PRO A 570 26.86 -21.79 11.90
N MET A 571 26.82 -22.73 10.96
CA MET A 571 27.98 -23.52 10.55
C MET A 571 28.33 -23.25 9.08
N ASN A 572 29.48 -22.63 8.82
CA ASN A 572 30.03 -22.45 7.48
C ASN A 572 30.89 -23.65 7.06
N THR A 573 30.21 -24.65 6.50
CA THR A 573 30.76 -25.92 6.01
C THR A 573 31.30 -25.87 4.58
N SER A 574 31.28 -24.71 3.92
CA SER A 574 31.74 -24.57 2.54
C SER A 574 33.21 -24.97 2.36
N ARG A 575 33.51 -25.68 1.26
CA ARG A 575 34.89 -25.97 0.81
C ARG A 575 35.72 -24.70 0.54
N ASN A 576 35.05 -23.57 0.28
CA ASN A 576 35.66 -22.28 -0.01
C ASN A 576 35.83 -21.39 1.24
N ASN A 577 35.42 -21.85 2.42
CA ASN A 577 35.56 -21.08 3.66
C ASN A 577 37.01 -21.07 4.15
N THR A 578 37.59 -19.88 4.28
CA THR A 578 38.93 -19.66 4.84
C THR A 578 38.89 -19.11 6.28
N GLY A 579 37.69 -18.82 6.79
CA GLY A 579 37.42 -18.26 8.10
C GLY A 579 37.10 -19.30 9.18
N LEU A 580 36.33 -18.87 10.18
CA LEU A 580 35.76 -19.72 11.20
C LEU A 580 34.69 -20.63 10.59
N THR A 581 34.62 -21.86 11.09
CA THR A 581 33.56 -22.82 10.71
C THR A 581 32.30 -22.58 11.53
N GLU A 582 32.44 -22.32 12.83
CA GLU A 582 31.33 -21.94 13.71
C GLU A 582 31.26 -20.42 13.76
N LEU A 583 30.14 -19.84 13.33
CA LEU A 583 29.94 -18.40 13.22
C LEU A 583 29.26 -17.84 14.48
N PRO A 584 29.36 -16.51 14.73
CA PRO A 584 28.52 -15.85 15.71
C PRO A 584 27.01 -16.05 15.41
N PRO A 585 26.14 -16.04 16.44
CA PRO A 585 24.70 -16.14 16.26
C PRO A 585 24.15 -15.10 15.27
N ALA A 586 23.16 -15.51 14.48
CA ALA A 586 22.50 -14.65 13.50
C ALA A 586 21.51 -13.69 14.19
N THR A 587 21.56 -12.42 13.80
CA THR A 587 20.63 -11.37 14.24
C THR A 587 19.61 -11.15 13.14
N PRO A 588 18.29 -11.21 13.44
CA PRO A 588 17.25 -11.05 12.43
C PRO A 588 17.15 -9.60 11.93
N ALA A 589 16.57 -9.45 10.74
CA ALA A 589 16.16 -8.14 10.22
C ALA A 589 15.02 -7.55 11.07
N TYR A 590 15.00 -6.24 11.25
CA TYR A 590 13.95 -5.59 12.04
C TYR A 590 12.70 -5.25 11.20
N VAL A 591 12.84 -5.17 9.88
CA VAL A 591 11.75 -5.11 8.89
C VAL A 591 12.14 -5.96 7.69
N TYR A 592 11.21 -6.74 7.14
CA TYR A 592 11.44 -7.58 5.97
C TYR A 592 10.17 -7.77 5.16
N TYR A 593 10.28 -7.89 3.83
CA TYR A 593 9.11 -8.05 2.97
C TYR A 593 9.37 -8.89 1.70
N PRO A 594 8.42 -9.77 1.31
CA PRO A 594 8.53 -10.56 0.09
C PRO A 594 8.03 -9.77 -1.14
N TYR A 595 8.05 -10.40 -2.31
CA TYR A 595 7.43 -9.83 -3.52
C TYR A 595 5.89 -9.72 -3.42
N VAL A 596 5.31 -10.63 -2.65
CA VAL A 596 3.88 -10.63 -2.32
C VAL A 596 3.64 -9.76 -1.09
N GLU A 597 2.39 -9.64 -0.67
CA GLU A 597 2.04 -8.92 0.54
C GLU A 597 2.73 -9.55 1.76
N SER A 598 3.32 -8.69 2.60
CA SER A 598 3.91 -9.11 3.87
C SER A 598 2.84 -9.18 4.93
N SER A 599 2.74 -10.31 5.64
CA SER A 599 1.83 -10.42 6.80
C SER A 599 2.30 -9.59 7.99
N ASP A 600 3.60 -9.38 8.13
CA ASP A 600 4.19 -8.65 9.26
C ASP A 600 4.33 -7.15 8.96
N PHE A 601 4.46 -6.78 7.68
CA PHE A 601 4.66 -5.40 7.23
C PHE A 601 3.83 -5.07 5.97
N PRO A 602 2.48 -5.17 6.04
CA PRO A 602 1.59 -5.02 4.88
C PRO A 602 1.74 -3.67 4.15
N GLN A 603 2.08 -2.61 4.88
CA GLN A 603 2.34 -1.26 4.36
C GLN A 603 3.43 -1.21 3.28
N THR A 604 4.33 -2.19 3.24
CA THR A 604 5.38 -2.28 2.20
C THR A 604 4.83 -2.63 0.82
N GLY A 605 3.58 -3.09 0.72
CA GLY A 605 2.89 -3.40 -0.52
C GLY A 605 3.39 -4.67 -1.23
N THR A 606 3.21 -4.72 -2.55
CA THR A 606 3.63 -5.84 -3.42
C THR A 606 4.42 -5.33 -4.63
N GLY A 607 5.11 -6.21 -5.34
CA GLY A 607 5.88 -5.87 -6.55
C GLY A 607 7.38 -6.12 -6.38
N GLY A 608 8.19 -5.59 -7.30
CA GLY A 608 9.66 -5.61 -7.20
C GLY A 608 10.16 -5.07 -5.86
N ARG A 609 11.41 -5.35 -5.50
CA ARG A 609 11.98 -4.90 -4.22
C ARG A 609 13.41 -4.45 -4.41
N ASN A 610 13.77 -3.41 -3.67
CA ASN A 610 15.15 -3.00 -3.47
C ASN A 610 15.21 -2.06 -2.26
N ALA A 611 15.38 -2.65 -1.08
CA ALA A 611 15.45 -1.96 0.19
C ALA A 611 16.71 -1.09 0.31
N MET A 612 16.57 0.13 0.80
CA MET A 612 17.67 1.06 1.10
C MET A 612 17.41 1.86 2.39
N ALA A 613 18.49 2.22 3.09
CA ALA A 613 18.42 3.06 4.28
C ALA A 613 18.83 4.51 3.96
N GLY A 614 18.01 5.46 4.39
CA GLY A 614 18.30 6.89 4.38
C GLY A 614 18.78 7.40 5.75
N PRO A 615 18.93 8.72 5.90
CA PRO A 615 19.47 9.33 7.12
C PRO A 615 18.53 9.19 8.32
N THR A 616 19.12 9.17 9.52
CA THR A 616 18.38 9.46 10.76
C THR A 616 18.30 10.96 10.97
N TYR A 617 17.11 11.48 11.32
CA TYR A 617 16.89 12.91 11.44
C TYR A 617 16.94 13.41 12.90
N TYR A 618 17.50 14.61 13.11
CA TYR A 618 17.45 15.33 14.38
C TYR A 618 17.42 16.85 14.13
N SER A 619 16.35 17.50 14.54
CA SER A 619 16.06 18.91 14.28
C SER A 619 17.02 19.89 14.94
N ASP A 620 17.67 19.49 16.03
CA ASP A 620 18.66 20.30 16.76
C ASP A 620 20.04 20.34 16.08
N LEU A 621 20.29 19.46 15.09
CA LEU A 621 21.52 19.48 14.28
C LEU A 621 21.49 20.53 13.18
N TYR A 622 20.33 21.10 12.87
CA TYR A 622 20.12 21.98 11.72
C TYR A 622 19.57 23.36 12.14
N PRO A 623 20.15 24.46 11.63
CA PRO A 623 19.62 25.80 11.81
C PRO A 623 18.53 26.14 10.78
N GLY A 624 17.71 27.15 11.07
CA GLY A 624 16.71 27.68 10.14
C GLY A 624 15.38 26.93 10.13
N ASP A 625 14.48 27.40 9.27
CA ASP A 625 13.09 26.92 9.15
C ASP A 625 12.90 25.90 8.01
N ASP A 626 13.93 25.71 7.18
CA ASP A 626 13.95 24.74 6.05
C ASP A 626 14.03 23.28 6.49
N LYS A 627 14.24 23.05 7.79
CA LYS A 627 14.45 21.74 8.38
C LYS A 627 13.12 21.03 8.62
N LEU A 628 13.14 19.70 8.63
CA LEU A 628 11.97 18.92 9.05
C LEU A 628 11.56 19.26 10.50
N PRO A 629 10.27 19.09 10.86
CA PRO A 629 9.83 19.32 12.23
C PRO A 629 10.42 18.28 13.20
N SER A 630 10.48 18.63 14.49
CA SER A 630 10.96 17.73 15.57
C SER A 630 10.16 16.43 15.70
N TYR A 631 9.02 16.32 15.01
CA TYR A 631 8.29 15.08 14.84
C TYR A 631 9.15 13.94 14.29
N TYR A 632 10.15 14.24 13.45
CA TYR A 632 11.04 13.23 12.88
C TYR A 632 12.31 12.96 13.71
N ASP A 633 12.45 13.60 14.88
CA ASP A 633 13.64 13.44 15.70
C ASP A 633 13.85 11.99 16.13
N GLY A 634 15.04 11.46 15.82
CA GLY A 634 15.43 10.10 16.12
C GLY A 634 14.82 9.03 15.22
N LYS A 635 14.04 9.39 14.20
CA LYS A 635 13.51 8.45 13.20
C LYS A 635 14.51 8.23 12.07
N VAL A 636 14.63 6.98 11.62
CA VAL A 636 15.36 6.64 10.40
C VAL A 636 14.40 6.68 9.21
N LEU A 637 14.82 7.34 8.13
CA LEU A 637 14.12 7.28 6.86
C LEU A 637 14.57 6.03 6.11
N ILE A 638 13.63 5.23 5.62
CA ILE A 638 13.89 4.07 4.77
C ILE A 638 13.13 4.21 3.47
N TYR A 639 13.61 3.60 2.39
CA TYR A 639 12.98 3.73 1.09
C TYR A 639 13.21 2.50 0.22
N ASP A 640 12.34 2.29 -0.75
CA ASP A 640 12.47 1.21 -1.72
C ASP A 640 12.57 1.77 -3.14
N TRP A 641 13.65 1.38 -3.83
CA TRP A 641 13.96 1.86 -5.17
C TRP A 641 13.01 1.32 -6.25
N MET A 642 12.48 0.10 -6.09
CA MET A 642 11.56 -0.53 -7.04
C MET A 642 10.12 -0.02 -6.86
N ARG A 643 9.66 0.05 -5.60
CA ARG A 643 8.27 0.38 -5.25
C ARG A 643 8.04 1.89 -5.11
N GLY A 644 9.10 2.67 -4.95
CA GLY A 644 9.03 4.12 -4.97
C GLY A 644 8.35 4.74 -3.75
N TRP A 645 8.45 4.09 -2.58
CA TRP A 645 7.96 4.62 -1.32
C TRP A 645 9.11 5.08 -0.41
N MET A 646 8.79 5.98 0.51
CA MET A 646 9.63 6.37 1.65
C MET A 646 8.82 6.21 2.94
N PHE A 647 9.44 5.66 3.97
CA PHE A 647 8.85 5.54 5.31
C PHE A 647 9.78 6.17 6.35
N ALA A 648 9.18 6.78 7.39
CA ALA A 648 9.87 7.12 8.62
C ALA A 648 9.60 6.04 9.66
N VAL A 649 10.64 5.43 10.21
CA VAL A 649 10.52 4.38 11.21
C VAL A 649 10.54 4.98 12.61
N HIS A 650 9.49 4.67 13.38
CA HIS A 650 9.44 4.93 14.81
C HIS A 650 10.10 3.77 15.54
N LEU A 651 11.04 4.11 16.44
CA LEU A 651 11.70 3.14 17.29
C LEU A 651 11.25 3.33 18.75
N LYS A 652 11.15 2.24 19.50
CA LYS A 652 11.02 2.29 20.97
C LYS A 652 12.31 2.86 21.57
N GLU A 653 12.27 3.23 22.86
CA GLU A 653 13.44 3.81 23.56
C GLU A 653 14.67 2.88 23.54
N ASP A 654 14.45 1.56 23.56
CA ASP A 654 15.51 0.55 23.45
C ASP A 654 16.08 0.38 22.03
N GLY A 655 15.50 1.08 21.05
CA GLY A 655 15.85 1.05 19.63
C GLY A 655 15.11 0.00 18.80
N SER A 656 14.20 -0.79 19.39
CA SER A 656 13.39 -1.79 18.66
C SER A 656 12.34 -1.15 17.78
N PHE A 657 11.92 -1.86 16.72
CA PHE A 657 10.86 -1.41 15.82
C PHE A 657 9.56 -1.17 16.61
N ASN A 658 8.94 -0.02 16.40
CA ASN A 658 7.60 0.27 16.90
C ASN A 658 6.57 0.25 15.77
N ARG A 659 6.73 1.17 14.82
CA ARG A 659 5.90 1.29 13.60
C ARG A 659 6.70 1.98 12.50
N MET A 660 6.14 2.04 11.30
CA MET A 660 6.63 2.94 10.25
C MET A 660 5.46 3.70 9.63
N GLU A 661 5.69 4.93 9.22
CA GLU A 661 4.67 5.79 8.60
C GLU A 661 5.15 6.31 7.25
N PRO A 662 4.27 6.55 6.27
CA PRO A 662 4.65 7.18 5.01
C PRO A 662 5.36 8.52 5.25
N PHE A 663 6.51 8.71 4.62
CA PHE A 663 7.24 9.98 4.65
C PHE A 663 7.08 10.68 3.30
N ALA A 664 6.50 11.89 3.31
CA ALA A 664 6.20 12.68 2.11
C ALA A 664 5.54 11.85 0.98
N PRO A 665 4.42 11.15 1.24
CA PRO A 665 3.84 10.17 0.31
C PRO A 665 3.38 10.75 -1.03
N GLU A 666 3.16 12.07 -1.11
CA GLU A 666 2.80 12.77 -2.35
C GLU A 666 4.02 13.08 -3.24
N VAL A 667 5.23 12.94 -2.70
CA VAL A 667 6.47 13.14 -3.46
C VAL A 667 6.68 11.95 -4.40
N LYS A 668 6.52 12.21 -5.70
CA LYS A 668 6.80 11.21 -6.74
C LYS A 668 8.29 10.93 -6.87
N LEU A 669 8.65 9.65 -6.77
CA LEU A 669 10.01 9.15 -6.92
C LEU A 669 10.23 8.49 -8.30
N ASN A 670 11.42 8.68 -8.86
CA ASN A 670 11.91 8.04 -10.08
C ASN A 670 13.10 7.14 -9.77
N ASN A 671 12.84 6.01 -9.09
CA ASN A 671 13.89 5.06 -8.73
C ASN A 671 14.99 5.72 -7.87
N LEU A 672 14.59 6.18 -6.68
CA LEU A 672 15.43 6.87 -5.71
C LEU A 672 16.63 5.99 -5.31
N ILE A 673 17.84 6.38 -5.70
CA ILE A 673 19.07 5.60 -5.51
C ILE A 673 19.86 6.04 -4.28
N ASP A 674 19.69 7.29 -3.85
CA ASP A 674 20.36 7.82 -2.68
C ASP A 674 19.57 8.95 -2.02
N MET A 675 19.77 9.10 -0.71
CA MET A 675 19.13 10.09 0.14
C MET A 675 20.13 10.61 1.18
N GLU A 676 20.30 11.93 1.27
CA GLU A 676 21.25 12.55 2.20
C GLU A 676 20.67 13.82 2.84
N MET A 677 21.11 14.14 4.06
CA MET A 677 20.78 15.41 4.71
C MET A 677 21.72 16.53 4.27
N GLY A 678 21.15 17.66 3.84
CA GLY A 678 21.90 18.90 3.63
C GLY A 678 22.21 19.63 4.94
N PRO A 679 23.16 20.59 4.93
CA PRO A 679 23.52 21.37 6.12
C PRO A 679 22.38 22.27 6.64
N ASN A 680 21.35 22.51 5.84
CA ASN A 680 20.12 23.22 6.20
C ASN A 680 19.00 22.32 6.73
N GLY A 681 19.23 21.01 6.87
CA GLY A 681 18.23 20.06 7.35
C GLY A 681 17.19 19.64 6.31
N ARG A 682 17.42 19.94 5.02
CA ARG A 682 16.62 19.40 3.91
C ARG A 682 17.09 18.00 3.53
N VAL A 683 16.15 17.17 3.08
CA VAL A 683 16.42 15.82 2.57
C VAL A 683 16.67 15.92 1.07
N TYR A 684 17.90 15.68 0.63
CA TYR A 684 18.25 15.59 -0.78
C TYR A 684 17.93 14.19 -1.32
N LEU A 685 17.51 14.14 -2.57
CA LEU A 685 17.08 12.95 -3.29
C LEU A 685 17.88 12.83 -4.60
N LEU A 686 18.53 11.69 -4.80
CA LEU A 686 19.19 11.34 -6.06
C LEU A 686 18.41 10.21 -6.74
N GLU A 687 18.01 10.45 -7.98
CA GLU A 687 17.14 9.54 -8.73
C GLU A 687 17.88 8.94 -9.92
N TYR A 688 17.89 7.60 -9.97
CA TYR A 688 18.52 6.85 -11.07
C TYR A 688 17.74 7.01 -12.39
N GLY A 689 16.41 7.15 -12.29
CA GLY A 689 15.51 7.10 -13.44
C GLY A 689 15.13 5.68 -13.85
N SER A 690 14.25 5.56 -14.85
CA SER A 690 13.55 4.30 -15.12
C SER A 690 14.30 3.28 -15.99
N GLY A 691 15.51 3.55 -16.46
CA GLY A 691 16.23 2.68 -17.39
C GLY A 691 17.58 2.25 -16.84
N TRP A 692 17.77 0.94 -16.66
CA TRP A 692 19.03 0.38 -16.19
C TRP A 692 20.15 0.57 -17.20
N PHE A 693 21.38 0.80 -16.71
CA PHE A 693 22.59 0.92 -17.52
C PHE A 693 22.55 1.98 -18.64
N SER A 694 21.65 2.97 -18.54
CA SER A 694 21.42 4.00 -19.56
C SER A 694 21.13 5.35 -18.93
N GLN A 695 21.48 6.43 -19.63
CA GLN A 695 20.97 7.76 -19.29
C GLN A 695 19.45 7.80 -19.35
N ASN A 696 18.85 8.35 -18.30
CA ASN A 696 17.41 8.43 -18.15
C ASN A 696 16.94 9.87 -18.24
N ALA A 697 15.85 10.11 -18.97
CA ALA A 697 15.24 11.43 -19.07
C ALA A 697 14.63 11.90 -17.73
N ASN A 698 14.36 10.97 -16.81
CA ASN A 698 13.81 11.20 -15.48
C ASN A 698 14.81 10.85 -14.36
N SER A 699 16.11 10.71 -14.67
CA SER A 699 17.13 10.76 -13.61
C SER A 699 17.21 12.18 -13.08
N GLY A 700 17.48 12.38 -11.79
CA GLY A 700 17.37 13.72 -11.24
C GLY A 700 18.03 13.90 -9.88
N LEU A 701 18.21 15.17 -9.55
CA LEU A 701 18.62 15.65 -8.24
C LEU A 701 17.51 16.58 -7.75
N ALA A 702 17.04 16.35 -6.53
CA ALA A 702 15.98 17.13 -5.92
C ALA A 702 16.23 17.25 -4.41
N TYR A 703 15.43 18.07 -3.73
CA TYR A 703 15.28 18.01 -2.28
C TYR A 703 13.81 18.07 -1.89
N ILE A 704 13.50 17.57 -0.70
CA ILE A 704 12.20 17.74 -0.06
C ILE A 704 12.20 19.08 0.67
N GLU A 705 11.29 19.96 0.26
CA GLU A 705 10.96 21.19 0.96
C GLU A 705 9.84 20.93 1.96
N TYR A 706 10.03 21.39 3.20
CA TYR A 706 9.00 21.37 4.21
C TYR A 706 8.43 22.78 4.40
N ASN A 707 7.15 22.95 4.10
CA ASN A 707 6.44 24.19 4.40
C ASN A 707 5.83 24.13 5.81
N GLY A 708 6.59 24.61 6.80
CA GLY A 708 6.10 24.83 8.17
C GLY A 708 5.28 26.11 8.35
N GLY A 709 5.19 26.96 7.31
CA GLY A 709 4.48 28.23 7.31
C GLY A 709 3.02 28.12 6.87
N ASN A 710 2.49 29.26 6.40
CA ASN A 710 1.16 29.37 5.82
C ASN A 710 1.10 28.66 4.46
N ARG A 711 0.00 27.99 4.16
CA ARG A 711 -0.18 27.28 2.89
C ARG A 711 -1.28 27.94 2.07
N PRO A 712 -1.20 27.92 0.73
CA PRO A 712 -2.30 28.41 -0.08
C PRO A 712 -3.56 27.54 0.13
N PRO A 713 -4.77 28.12 0.01
CA PRO A 713 -6.02 27.37 0.13
C PRO A 713 -6.14 26.20 -0.86
N VAL A 714 -6.96 25.20 -0.52
CA VAL A 714 -7.34 24.10 -1.42
C VAL A 714 -8.61 24.48 -2.17
N ILE A 715 -8.66 24.17 -3.47
CA ILE A 715 -9.90 24.17 -4.24
C ILE A 715 -10.33 22.72 -4.44
N ASP A 716 -11.40 22.31 -3.75
CA ASP A 716 -11.95 20.96 -3.80
C ASP A 716 -12.73 20.74 -5.11
N ASN A 717 -13.49 21.75 -5.53
CA ASN A 717 -14.32 21.67 -6.73
C ASN A 717 -14.71 23.04 -7.29
N MET A 718 -14.99 23.11 -8.58
CA MET A 718 -15.63 24.27 -9.22
C MET A 718 -16.77 23.79 -10.12
N ILE A 719 -17.98 24.23 -9.79
CA ILE A 719 -19.21 23.85 -10.49
C ILE A 719 -19.73 25.05 -11.26
N VAL A 720 -19.99 24.87 -12.56
CA VAL A 720 -20.64 25.87 -13.41
C VAL A 720 -21.94 25.31 -13.96
N GLU A 721 -23.06 25.94 -13.62
CA GLU A 721 -24.40 25.43 -13.97
C GLU A 721 -24.66 25.39 -15.48
N THR A 722 -24.08 26.34 -16.24
CA THR A 722 -24.25 26.44 -17.68
C THR A 722 -22.95 26.92 -18.31
N THR A 723 -22.44 26.17 -19.29
CA THR A 723 -21.15 26.44 -19.96
C THR A 723 -21.31 26.89 -21.41
N SER A 724 -22.54 26.89 -21.95
CA SER A 724 -22.82 27.32 -23.31
C SER A 724 -24.26 27.76 -23.50
N GLY A 725 -24.51 28.71 -24.40
CA GLY A 725 -25.86 29.13 -24.79
C GLY A 725 -25.87 30.46 -25.52
N GLN A 726 -27.05 30.95 -25.90
CA GLN A 726 -27.22 32.23 -26.58
C GLN A 726 -26.85 33.43 -25.71
N THR A 727 -26.41 34.51 -26.35
CA THR A 727 -26.19 35.79 -25.68
C THR A 727 -27.48 36.57 -25.45
N PRO A 728 -27.68 37.22 -24.30
CA PRO A 728 -26.77 37.22 -23.15
C PRO A 728 -26.83 35.89 -22.39
N LEU A 729 -25.67 35.26 -22.18
CA LEU A 729 -25.57 33.99 -21.46
C LEU A 729 -25.39 34.28 -19.97
N ALA A 730 -26.37 33.91 -19.16
CA ALA A 730 -26.26 33.97 -17.71
C ALA A 730 -25.61 32.67 -17.19
N ILE A 731 -24.61 32.81 -16.33
CA ILE A 731 -23.96 31.69 -15.63
C ILE A 731 -24.02 31.90 -14.12
N THR A 732 -24.07 30.78 -13.40
CA THR A 732 -23.76 30.72 -11.96
C THR A 732 -22.59 29.75 -11.81
N ALA A 733 -21.56 30.20 -11.11
CA ALA A 733 -20.41 29.38 -10.75
C ALA A 733 -20.25 29.36 -9.23
N THR A 734 -19.98 28.17 -8.67
CA THR A 734 -19.71 27.96 -7.26
C THR A 734 -18.39 27.23 -7.11
N VAL A 735 -17.56 27.68 -6.17
CA VAL A 735 -16.32 27.01 -5.80
C VAL A 735 -16.43 26.43 -4.39
N GLU A 736 -16.01 25.19 -4.22
CA GLU A 736 -15.80 24.57 -2.92
C GLU A 736 -14.30 24.64 -2.64
N ALA A 737 -13.94 25.33 -1.57
CA ALA A 737 -12.56 25.57 -1.19
C ALA A 737 -12.46 25.78 0.31
N HIS A 738 -11.34 25.37 0.90
CA HIS A 738 -11.05 25.56 2.31
C HIS A 738 -9.59 25.97 2.51
N ASP A 739 -9.35 26.69 3.60
CA ASP A 739 -8.00 26.96 4.07
C ASP A 739 -7.53 25.82 4.98
N ARG A 740 -6.27 25.42 4.84
CA ARG A 740 -5.70 24.28 5.57
C ARG A 740 -5.42 24.59 7.03
N GLU A 741 -5.20 25.85 7.36
CA GLU A 741 -5.06 26.35 8.73
C GLU A 741 -6.42 26.78 9.33
N ASN A 742 -7.52 26.56 8.59
CA ASN A 742 -8.88 27.01 8.89
C ASN A 742 -9.02 28.54 8.99
N ASP A 743 -8.16 29.30 8.30
CA ASP A 743 -8.31 30.75 8.16
C ASP A 743 -9.46 31.11 7.18
N GLY A 744 -9.91 32.36 7.21
CA GLY A 744 -10.90 32.86 6.25
C GLY A 744 -10.33 32.96 4.83
N VAL A 745 -11.16 32.69 3.81
CA VAL A 745 -10.75 32.81 2.39
C VAL A 745 -11.55 33.88 1.64
N SER A 746 -10.94 34.41 0.57
CA SER A 746 -11.58 35.32 -0.38
C SER A 746 -11.40 34.83 -1.81
N TYR A 747 -12.37 35.13 -2.67
CA TYR A 747 -12.45 34.61 -4.04
C TYR A 747 -12.32 35.76 -5.04
N THR A 748 -11.46 35.61 -6.04
CA THR A 748 -11.36 36.53 -7.19
C THR A 748 -11.67 35.75 -8.45
N TRP A 749 -12.85 35.99 -9.01
CA TRP A 749 -13.30 35.37 -10.25
C TRP A 749 -12.76 36.15 -11.46
N ASP A 750 -12.14 35.46 -12.40
CA ASP A 750 -11.74 35.99 -13.72
C ASP A 750 -12.67 35.40 -14.78
N PHE A 751 -13.42 36.26 -15.48
CA PHE A 751 -14.40 35.86 -16.47
C PHE A 751 -13.79 35.66 -17.87
N GLY A 752 -12.47 35.73 -18.03
CA GLY A 752 -11.79 35.43 -19.30
C GLY A 752 -11.95 36.50 -20.39
N ASN A 753 -12.62 37.62 -20.09
CA ASN A 753 -12.77 38.80 -20.95
C ASN A 753 -12.00 40.04 -20.41
N GLY A 754 -11.16 39.84 -19.38
CA GLY A 754 -10.44 40.90 -18.69
C GLY A 754 -11.21 41.55 -17.53
N GLU A 755 -12.48 41.18 -17.30
CA GLU A 755 -13.22 41.55 -16.10
C GLU A 755 -12.94 40.55 -14.97
N THR A 756 -12.77 41.08 -13.76
CA THR A 756 -12.61 40.28 -12.54
C THR A 756 -13.55 40.75 -11.45
N LYS A 757 -13.93 39.86 -10.54
CA LYS A 757 -14.77 40.18 -9.39
C LYS A 757 -14.27 39.50 -8.12
N LYS A 758 -13.94 40.32 -7.11
CA LYS A 758 -13.56 39.86 -5.77
C LYS A 758 -14.78 39.76 -4.86
N THR A 759 -14.89 38.69 -4.07
CA THR A 759 -16.00 38.38 -3.16
C THR A 759 -15.54 37.50 -2.00
N THR A 760 -16.30 37.44 -0.91
CA THR A 760 -16.13 36.46 0.19
C THR A 760 -17.11 35.30 0.09
N GLU A 761 -18.11 35.40 -0.79
CA GLU A 761 -19.07 34.33 -1.06
C GLU A 761 -18.47 33.35 -2.09
N PRO A 762 -18.63 32.03 -1.90
CA PRO A 762 -18.11 31.00 -2.82
C PRO A 762 -18.87 30.93 -4.16
N THR A 763 -19.98 31.67 -4.30
CA THR A 763 -20.82 31.66 -5.50
C THR A 763 -20.81 33.01 -6.21
N VAL A 764 -20.73 32.99 -7.53
CA VAL A 764 -20.85 34.17 -8.39
C VAL A 764 -21.86 33.95 -9.52
N SER A 765 -22.62 34.99 -9.83
CA SER A 765 -23.41 35.08 -11.07
C SER A 765 -22.82 36.14 -11.99
N TYR A 766 -22.74 35.82 -13.28
CA TYR A 766 -22.22 36.71 -14.33
C TYR A 766 -22.99 36.51 -15.64
N SER A 767 -23.01 37.53 -16.51
CA SER A 767 -23.69 37.46 -17.80
C SER A 767 -22.79 37.95 -18.93
N TYR A 768 -22.54 37.08 -19.90
CA TYR A 768 -21.76 37.39 -21.10
C TYR A 768 -22.68 38.00 -22.16
N ALA A 769 -22.50 39.29 -22.44
CA ALA A 769 -23.29 40.02 -23.43
C ALA A 769 -22.84 39.75 -24.87
N ASP A 770 -21.53 39.56 -25.08
CA ASP A 770 -20.92 39.37 -26.39
C ASP A 770 -20.61 37.90 -26.67
N ALA A 771 -20.80 37.49 -27.92
CA ALA A 771 -20.49 36.14 -28.36
C ALA A 771 -18.97 35.90 -28.32
N GLY A 772 -18.55 34.74 -27.83
CA GLY A 772 -17.15 34.40 -27.65
C GLY A 772 -16.92 33.16 -26.79
N SER A 773 -15.66 32.75 -26.70
CA SER A 773 -15.19 31.68 -25.81
C SER A 773 -14.35 32.31 -24.71
N TYR A 774 -14.75 32.07 -23.46
CA TYR A 774 -14.20 32.70 -22.27
C TYR A 774 -13.72 31.63 -21.28
N ASN A 775 -12.50 31.76 -20.78
CA ASN A 775 -11.98 30.84 -19.77
C ASN A 775 -12.24 31.40 -18.38
N LEU A 776 -13.27 30.88 -17.72
CA LEU A 776 -13.62 31.22 -16.34
C LEU A 776 -12.68 30.49 -15.38
N ASN A 777 -12.05 31.21 -14.46
CA ASN A 777 -11.32 30.63 -13.33
C ASN A 777 -11.56 31.46 -12.06
N VAL A 778 -11.18 30.89 -10.91
CA VAL A 778 -11.22 31.58 -9.62
C VAL A 778 -9.88 31.45 -8.91
N THR A 779 -9.41 32.58 -8.36
CA THR A 779 -8.29 32.62 -7.43
C THR A 779 -8.84 32.67 -6.01
N VAL A 780 -8.50 31.69 -5.18
CA VAL A 780 -8.83 31.65 -3.75
C VAL A 780 -7.61 32.14 -2.98
N THR A 781 -7.78 33.12 -2.10
CA THR A 781 -6.70 33.72 -1.30
C THR A 781 -7.07 33.71 0.17
N ASP A 782 -6.16 33.25 1.03
CA ASP A 782 -6.33 33.31 2.48
C ASP A 782 -6.06 34.73 3.07
N GLU A 783 -6.16 34.84 4.39
CA GLU A 783 -5.91 36.09 5.11
C GLU A 783 -4.43 36.52 5.14
N LYS A 784 -3.51 35.57 4.95
CA LYS A 784 -2.06 35.80 4.98
C LYS A 784 -1.48 36.11 3.59
N GLY A 785 -2.29 36.00 2.54
CA GLY A 785 -2.01 36.41 1.17
C GLY A 785 -1.60 35.29 0.22
N GLU A 786 -1.55 34.03 0.65
CA GLU A 786 -1.28 32.91 -0.25
C GLU A 786 -2.52 32.58 -1.08
N ALA A 787 -2.32 32.10 -2.30
CA ALA A 787 -3.43 31.92 -3.24
C ALA A 787 -3.28 30.70 -4.17
N THR A 788 -4.41 30.07 -4.47
CA THR A 788 -4.55 28.98 -5.45
C THR A 788 -5.49 29.39 -6.56
N ILE A 789 -5.19 29.01 -7.80
CA ILE A 789 -6.02 29.26 -8.98
C ILE A 789 -6.67 27.94 -9.43
N SER A 790 -7.97 27.97 -9.72
CA SER A 790 -8.68 26.81 -10.25
C SER A 790 -8.21 26.45 -11.67
N SER A 791 -8.51 25.22 -12.09
CA SER A 791 -8.55 24.92 -13.52
C SER A 791 -9.57 25.82 -14.24
N SER A 792 -9.31 26.11 -15.51
CA SER A 792 -10.20 26.95 -16.31
C SER A 792 -11.40 26.17 -16.85
N THR A 793 -12.60 26.71 -16.69
CA THR A 793 -13.81 26.21 -17.36
C THR A 793 -14.12 27.08 -18.58
N ASN A 794 -14.18 26.48 -19.76
CA ASN A 794 -14.53 27.19 -20.99
C ASN A 794 -16.05 27.46 -21.05
N ILE A 795 -16.40 28.73 -21.19
CA ILE A 795 -17.76 29.24 -21.37
C ILE A 795 -17.91 29.74 -22.81
N VAL A 796 -18.88 29.20 -23.54
CA VAL A 796 -19.16 29.59 -24.93
C VAL A 796 -20.47 30.38 -24.98
N ALA A 797 -20.37 31.71 -25.05
CA ALA A 797 -21.52 32.59 -25.20
C ALA A 797 -21.80 32.81 -26.70
N GLY A 798 -23.06 32.69 -27.10
CA GLY A 798 -23.51 32.86 -28.49
C GLY A 798 -23.66 31.57 -29.29
N ASN A 799 -23.35 30.41 -28.71
CA ASN A 799 -23.60 29.09 -29.31
C ASN A 799 -24.07 28.10 -28.23
N SER A 800 -25.08 27.30 -28.52
CA SER A 800 -25.71 26.32 -27.65
C SER A 800 -25.30 24.91 -28.07
N ARG A 801 -25.09 23.99 -27.11
CA ARG A 801 -24.80 22.59 -27.46
C ARG A 801 -25.99 21.97 -28.21
N PRO A 802 -25.76 21.27 -29.33
CA PRO A 802 -26.80 20.52 -30.01
C PRO A 802 -27.42 19.45 -29.10
N GLU A 803 -28.74 19.31 -29.19
CA GLU A 803 -29.49 18.26 -28.50
C GLU A 803 -29.63 17.03 -29.40
N ILE A 804 -29.31 15.86 -28.86
CA ILE A 804 -29.39 14.59 -29.59
C ILE A 804 -30.38 13.67 -28.89
N THR A 805 -31.26 13.08 -29.68
CA THR A 805 -32.18 12.04 -29.24
C THR A 805 -31.95 10.76 -30.04
N ILE A 806 -31.91 9.64 -29.34
CA ILE A 806 -31.83 8.31 -29.93
C ILE A 806 -33.15 7.61 -29.62
N ASN A 807 -33.92 7.32 -30.66
CA ASN A 807 -35.21 6.63 -30.55
C ASN A 807 -35.05 5.19 -31.05
N LEU A 808 -35.43 4.23 -30.22
CA LEU A 808 -35.49 2.81 -30.59
C LEU A 808 -36.93 2.43 -30.96
N LYS A 809 -37.16 1.86 -32.15
CA LYS A 809 -38.52 1.46 -32.56
C LYS A 809 -38.99 0.31 -31.68
N GLY A 810 -40.14 0.49 -31.04
CA GLY A 810 -40.68 -0.45 -30.05
C GLY A 810 -40.31 -0.13 -28.60
N GLY A 811 -39.54 0.95 -28.36
CA GLY A 811 -39.03 1.34 -27.05
C GLY A 811 -37.69 0.68 -26.73
N THR A 812 -37.01 1.16 -25.68
CA THR A 812 -35.76 0.55 -25.21
C THR A 812 -36.08 -0.84 -24.66
N PRO A 813 -35.53 -1.92 -25.25
CA PRO A 813 -35.77 -3.26 -24.74
C PRO A 813 -35.12 -3.40 -23.36
N ALA A 814 -35.69 -4.26 -22.53
CA ALA A 814 -35.19 -4.53 -21.18
C ALA A 814 -33.77 -5.08 -21.18
N PHE A 815 -33.43 -5.84 -22.21
CA PHE A 815 -32.12 -6.37 -22.52
C PHE A 815 -32.06 -6.73 -24.02
N TYR A 816 -30.86 -6.94 -24.55
CA TYR A 816 -30.69 -7.47 -25.91
C TYR A 816 -30.41 -8.98 -25.90
N LEU A 817 -30.89 -9.66 -26.94
CA LEU A 817 -30.51 -11.04 -27.26
C LEU A 817 -29.50 -11.06 -28.40
N PRO A 818 -28.48 -11.93 -28.37
CA PRO A 818 -27.61 -12.13 -29.53
C PRO A 818 -28.43 -12.49 -30.78
N GLY A 819 -28.20 -11.76 -31.87
CA GLY A 819 -28.95 -11.83 -33.12
C GLY A 819 -30.22 -10.97 -33.18
N GLN A 820 -30.60 -10.30 -32.09
CA GLN A 820 -31.75 -9.39 -32.08
C GLN A 820 -31.49 -8.17 -32.97
N LYS A 821 -32.46 -7.86 -33.82
CA LYS A 821 -32.46 -6.64 -34.62
C LYS A 821 -33.08 -5.51 -33.82
N ILE A 822 -32.35 -4.42 -33.67
CA ILE A 822 -32.79 -3.21 -32.98
C ILE A 822 -32.78 -2.08 -34.00
N ASP A 823 -33.96 -1.58 -34.34
CA ASP A 823 -34.11 -0.43 -35.23
C ASP A 823 -33.97 0.86 -34.42
N TYR A 824 -33.11 1.77 -34.89
CA TYR A 824 -32.85 3.05 -34.24
C TYR A 824 -33.01 4.23 -35.21
N GLU A 825 -33.28 5.39 -34.64
CA GLU A 825 -33.35 6.68 -35.31
C GLU A 825 -32.69 7.74 -34.43
N VAL A 826 -31.66 8.39 -34.97
CA VAL A 826 -30.97 9.52 -34.34
C VAL A 826 -31.56 10.81 -34.88
N ASN A 827 -32.09 11.66 -33.99
CA ASN A 827 -32.48 13.01 -34.34
C ASN A 827 -31.58 14.00 -33.61
N VAL A 828 -31.11 14.99 -34.35
CA VAL A 828 -30.30 16.09 -33.85
C VAL A 828 -31.09 17.37 -34.02
N SER A 829 -31.16 18.18 -32.97
CA SER A 829 -31.71 19.53 -33.01
C SER A 829 -30.70 20.49 -32.42
N ASP A 830 -30.43 21.57 -33.14
CA ASP A 830 -29.62 22.67 -32.64
C ASP A 830 -30.55 23.72 -32.01
N PRO A 831 -30.43 24.02 -30.70
CA PRO A 831 -31.24 25.06 -30.05
C PRO A 831 -31.15 26.45 -30.70
N ASP A 832 -30.08 26.72 -31.45
CA ASP A 832 -29.86 28.00 -32.13
C ASP A 832 -30.52 28.08 -33.51
N GLY A 833 -31.14 26.99 -33.98
CA GLY A 833 -31.88 26.95 -35.25
C GLY A 833 -30.99 26.81 -36.49
N SER A 834 -29.70 26.47 -36.31
CA SER A 834 -28.76 26.20 -37.40
C SER A 834 -29.18 24.98 -38.23
N PRO A 835 -28.99 24.99 -39.56
CA PRO A 835 -29.23 23.81 -40.39
C PRO A 835 -28.27 22.67 -40.01
N ILE A 836 -28.81 21.47 -39.72
CA ILE A 836 -28.01 20.30 -39.37
C ILE A 836 -27.31 19.70 -40.58
N ASP A 837 -25.97 19.65 -40.56
CA ASP A 837 -25.17 18.90 -41.52
C ASP A 837 -25.19 17.40 -41.21
N GLN A 838 -25.83 16.61 -42.08
CA GLN A 838 -25.93 15.17 -41.93
C GLN A 838 -24.57 14.45 -41.96
N GLY A 839 -23.52 15.07 -42.54
CA GLY A 839 -22.17 14.50 -42.60
C GLY A 839 -21.41 14.52 -41.28
N ASN A 840 -21.82 15.35 -40.31
CA ASN A 840 -21.16 15.51 -39.02
C ASN A 840 -21.83 14.72 -37.89
N ILE A 841 -22.82 13.89 -38.22
CA ILE A 841 -23.46 13.00 -37.25
C ILE A 841 -22.68 11.69 -37.21
N PHE A 842 -22.13 11.38 -36.04
CA PHE A 842 -21.41 10.13 -35.81
C PHE A 842 -22.24 9.21 -34.93
N VAL A 843 -22.40 7.96 -35.38
CA VAL A 843 -23.18 6.92 -34.68
C VAL A 843 -22.33 5.65 -34.56
N SER A 844 -22.27 5.07 -33.37
CA SER A 844 -21.54 3.84 -33.10
C SER A 844 -22.31 2.91 -32.16
N VAL A 845 -21.90 1.64 -32.14
CA VAL A 845 -22.39 0.66 -31.18
C VAL A 845 -21.21 -0.02 -30.51
N ASP A 846 -21.21 0.00 -29.18
CA ASP A 846 -20.16 -0.57 -28.34
C ASP A 846 -20.73 -1.57 -27.35
N TYR A 847 -19.88 -2.45 -26.83
CA TYR A 847 -20.23 -3.40 -25.76
C TYR A 847 -19.38 -3.09 -24.52
N LEU A 848 -19.98 -2.40 -23.54
CA LEU A 848 -19.27 -1.90 -22.34
C LEU A 848 -19.66 -2.71 -21.10
N GLU A 849 -18.72 -2.92 -20.18
CA GLU A 849 -18.96 -3.59 -18.89
C GLU A 849 -19.44 -2.57 -17.85
N GLY A 850 -20.58 -2.80 -17.21
CA GLY A 850 -21.12 -1.94 -16.12
C GLY A 850 -21.73 -0.60 -16.55
N MET A 851 -22.36 0.12 -15.60
CA MET A 851 -22.97 1.46 -15.81
C MET A 851 -22.03 2.61 -15.40
N ASP A 852 -20.87 2.74 -16.04
CA ASP A 852 -20.08 3.97 -15.87
C ASP A 852 -20.69 5.12 -16.70
N ARG A 853 -21.46 5.98 -16.03
CA ARG A 853 -22.12 7.15 -16.64
C ARG A 853 -21.13 8.22 -17.11
N VAL A 854 -19.89 8.25 -16.60
CA VAL A 854 -18.86 9.21 -17.02
C VAL A 854 -18.32 8.81 -18.40
N ALA A 855 -18.07 7.51 -18.62
CA ALA A 855 -17.70 6.97 -19.93
C ALA A 855 -18.81 7.16 -20.99
N MET A 856 -20.09 7.09 -20.59
CA MET A 856 -21.24 7.26 -21.49
C MET A 856 -21.42 8.68 -22.04
N ASN A 857 -20.88 9.72 -21.37
CA ASN A 857 -20.99 11.12 -21.81
C ASN A 857 -19.83 11.57 -22.72
N LEU A 858 -18.75 10.79 -22.81
CA LEU A 858 -17.51 11.21 -23.48
C LEU A 858 -17.45 10.92 -25.00
N GLY A 859 -18.39 10.14 -25.54
CA GLY A 859 -18.47 9.84 -26.98
C GLY A 859 -17.25 9.10 -27.54
N HIS A 860 -17.34 8.66 -28.80
CA HIS A 860 -16.23 7.98 -29.50
C HIS A 860 -15.07 8.95 -29.75
N GLN A 861 -14.16 9.08 -28.79
CA GLN A 861 -12.78 9.33 -29.12
C GLN A 861 -12.12 7.97 -29.33
N GLN A 862 -11.91 7.58 -30.59
CA GLN A 862 -11.15 6.38 -31.02
C GLN A 862 -9.67 6.36 -30.56
N VAL A 863 -9.34 7.20 -29.58
CA VAL A 863 -8.01 7.42 -28.99
C VAL A 863 -7.93 6.85 -27.56
N SER A 864 -9.03 6.43 -26.91
CA SER A 864 -9.00 6.19 -25.45
C SER A 864 -8.26 4.92 -24.99
N ALA A 865 -8.54 3.71 -25.50
CA ALA A 865 -7.98 2.48 -24.89
C ALA A 865 -6.45 2.34 -25.04
N ALA A 866 -5.89 2.73 -26.19
CA ALA A 866 -4.44 2.67 -26.43
C ALA A 866 -3.68 3.80 -25.72
N VAL A 867 -4.29 4.98 -25.56
CA VAL A 867 -3.70 6.09 -24.79
C VAL A 867 -3.78 5.81 -23.29
N THR A 868 -4.90 5.30 -22.79
CA THR A 868 -5.03 4.85 -21.40
C THR A 868 -4.09 3.68 -21.12
N GLY A 869 -4.01 2.70 -22.01
CA GLY A 869 -3.06 1.58 -21.91
C GLY A 869 -1.60 2.03 -21.87
N LYS A 870 -1.24 3.05 -22.67
CA LYS A 870 0.09 3.67 -22.62
C LYS A 870 0.32 4.40 -21.29
N ALA A 871 -0.65 5.19 -20.83
CA ALA A 871 -0.57 5.90 -19.55
C ALA A 871 -0.45 4.92 -18.37
N LEU A 872 -1.17 3.79 -18.40
CA LEU A 872 -1.07 2.71 -17.42
C LEU A 872 0.31 2.05 -17.45
N ALA A 873 0.81 1.66 -18.63
CA ALA A 873 2.15 1.08 -18.77
C ALA A 873 3.27 2.04 -18.29
N GLN A 874 3.06 3.35 -18.44
CA GLN A 874 4.00 4.40 -18.02
C GLN A 874 3.83 4.87 -16.57
N SER A 875 2.70 4.58 -15.93
CA SER A 875 2.46 4.91 -14.52
C SER A 875 2.87 3.77 -13.59
N MET A 876 2.91 2.53 -14.08
CA MET A 876 3.36 1.35 -13.34
C MET A 876 4.89 1.15 -13.39
N ASP A 877 5.41 0.23 -12.56
CA ASP A 877 6.80 -0.24 -12.56
C ASP A 877 7.21 -0.98 -13.85
N CYS A 878 6.25 -1.31 -14.71
CA CYS A 878 6.46 -1.80 -16.08
C CYS A 878 7.53 -1.00 -16.84
N LYS A 879 7.54 0.33 -16.71
CA LYS A 879 8.50 1.24 -17.40
C LYS A 879 9.95 1.03 -16.98
N THR A 880 10.17 0.48 -15.78
CA THR A 880 11.50 0.29 -15.20
C THR A 880 12.25 -0.83 -15.93
N CYS A 881 11.50 -1.83 -16.40
CA CYS A 881 12.02 -3.02 -17.06
C CYS A 881 11.78 -3.02 -18.58
N HIS A 882 10.80 -2.26 -19.08
CA HIS A 882 10.42 -2.21 -20.49
C HIS A 882 10.37 -0.77 -21.00
N LYS A 883 10.96 -0.51 -22.18
CA LYS A 883 10.76 0.75 -22.92
C LYS A 883 9.98 0.47 -24.21
N GLU A 884 9.46 1.53 -24.85
CA GLU A 884 8.67 1.39 -26.08
C GLU A 884 9.50 0.76 -27.23
N ALA A 885 10.70 1.29 -27.49
CA ALA A 885 11.53 0.90 -28.63
C ALA A 885 12.95 0.40 -28.26
N GLU A 886 13.41 0.58 -27.02
CA GLU A 886 14.77 0.21 -26.58
C GLU A 886 14.74 -0.90 -25.53
N ALA A 887 15.64 -1.88 -25.63
CA ALA A 887 15.77 -2.90 -24.58
C ALA A 887 16.27 -2.27 -23.26
N SER A 888 15.77 -2.77 -22.13
CA SER A 888 16.23 -2.45 -20.77
C SER A 888 16.63 -3.77 -20.10
N ILE A 889 16.24 -4.00 -18.85
CA ILE A 889 16.31 -5.31 -18.20
C ILE A 889 15.46 -6.37 -18.95
N GLY A 890 14.28 -5.98 -19.43
CA GLY A 890 13.38 -6.78 -20.26
C GLY A 890 13.36 -6.36 -21.74
N PRO A 891 12.63 -7.09 -22.60
CA PRO A 891 12.46 -6.72 -24.02
C PRO A 891 11.64 -5.43 -24.18
N ASN A 892 11.84 -4.68 -25.27
CA ASN A 892 11.00 -3.50 -25.55
C ASN A 892 9.59 -3.88 -26.02
N TYR A 893 8.63 -2.96 -25.90
CA TYR A 893 7.23 -3.23 -26.26
C TYR A 893 7.03 -3.49 -27.75
N MET A 894 7.81 -2.87 -28.64
CA MET A 894 7.76 -3.14 -30.07
C MET A 894 8.16 -4.59 -30.42
N ASP A 895 9.20 -5.13 -29.78
CA ASP A 895 9.65 -6.51 -29.97
C ASP A 895 8.62 -7.51 -29.44
N VAL A 896 7.98 -7.17 -28.31
CA VAL A 896 6.85 -7.94 -27.77
C VAL A 896 5.67 -7.94 -28.74
N ALA A 897 5.27 -6.76 -29.22
CA ALA A 897 4.20 -6.59 -30.19
C ALA A 897 4.48 -7.40 -31.47
N GLN A 898 5.69 -7.28 -32.00
CA GLN A 898 6.10 -7.96 -33.23
C GLN A 898 6.16 -9.48 -33.07
N LYS A 899 6.61 -10.00 -31.91
CA LYS A 899 6.68 -11.44 -31.64
C LYS A 899 5.28 -12.07 -31.54
N TYR A 900 4.30 -11.33 -31.03
CA TYR A 900 2.96 -11.86 -30.75
C TYR A 900 1.87 -11.40 -31.72
N LYS A 901 2.16 -10.54 -32.71
CA LYS A 901 1.15 -10.03 -33.67
C LYS A 901 0.34 -11.10 -34.41
N ASP A 902 0.96 -12.24 -34.73
CA ASP A 902 0.35 -13.32 -35.52
C ASP A 902 -0.34 -14.37 -34.63
N ARG A 903 -0.32 -14.17 -33.31
CA ARG A 903 -0.86 -15.10 -32.33
C ARG A 903 -2.34 -14.81 -32.07
N ARG A 904 -3.21 -15.82 -32.22
CA ARG A 904 -4.67 -15.68 -32.07
C ARG A 904 -5.12 -15.31 -30.65
N ASP A 905 -4.37 -15.74 -29.64
CA ASP A 905 -4.59 -15.49 -28.20
C ASP A 905 -3.60 -14.43 -27.64
N ALA A 906 -3.03 -13.56 -28.49
CA ALA A 906 -1.98 -12.62 -28.07
C ALA A 906 -2.36 -11.75 -26.88
N LEU A 907 -3.57 -11.18 -26.90
CA LEU A 907 -4.06 -10.30 -25.84
C LEU A 907 -4.28 -11.05 -24.52
N GLU A 908 -4.88 -12.24 -24.56
CA GLU A 908 -5.08 -13.09 -23.38
C GLU A 908 -3.75 -13.58 -22.79
N TYR A 909 -2.80 -13.94 -23.65
CA TYR A 909 -1.46 -14.35 -23.22
C TYR A 909 -0.71 -13.20 -22.55
N LEU A 910 -0.75 -11.99 -23.12
CA LEU A 910 -0.10 -10.82 -22.52
C LEU A 910 -0.73 -10.46 -21.17
N GLN A 911 -2.06 -10.45 -21.06
CA GLN A 911 -2.76 -10.22 -19.79
C GLN A 911 -2.34 -11.23 -18.72
N SER A 912 -2.30 -12.52 -19.07
CA SER A 912 -1.86 -13.57 -18.15
C SER A 912 -0.43 -13.36 -17.68
N ARG A 913 0.49 -13.00 -18.58
CA ARG A 913 1.90 -12.74 -18.23
C ARG A 913 2.05 -11.49 -17.37
N ILE A 914 1.35 -10.40 -17.66
CA ILE A 914 1.38 -9.18 -16.82
C ILE A 914 0.94 -9.52 -15.39
N LYS A 915 -0.12 -10.33 -15.25
CA LYS A 915 -0.69 -10.70 -13.95
C LYS A 915 0.17 -11.69 -13.15
N THR A 916 0.80 -12.64 -13.83
CA THR A 916 1.51 -13.77 -13.18
C THR A 916 3.04 -13.68 -13.25
N GLY A 917 3.58 -12.69 -13.98
CA GLY A 917 5.00 -12.56 -14.24
C GLY A 917 5.55 -13.66 -15.14
N GLY A 918 6.86 -13.87 -15.08
CA GLY A 918 7.50 -15.10 -15.57
C GLY A 918 8.90 -14.92 -16.12
N SER A 919 9.59 -16.03 -16.36
CA SER A 919 11.00 -16.09 -16.79
C SER A 919 11.16 -16.90 -18.08
N GLY A 920 12.38 -16.89 -18.66
CA GLY A 920 12.84 -17.84 -19.69
C GLY A 920 12.41 -17.59 -21.14
N VAL A 921 11.44 -16.72 -21.41
CA VAL A 921 10.94 -16.46 -22.79
C VAL A 921 11.81 -15.46 -23.56
N TRP A 922 12.47 -14.55 -22.84
CA TRP A 922 13.28 -13.46 -23.39
C TRP A 922 14.68 -13.37 -22.76
N GLY A 923 15.08 -14.37 -21.95
CA GLY A 923 16.32 -14.37 -21.19
C GLY A 923 16.13 -14.94 -19.78
N GLU A 924 17.18 -14.83 -18.97
CA GLU A 924 17.21 -15.33 -17.58
C GLU A 924 16.60 -14.35 -16.57
N VAL A 925 16.43 -13.08 -16.96
CA VAL A 925 15.78 -12.08 -16.12
C VAL A 925 14.29 -12.38 -16.02
N THR A 926 13.79 -12.41 -14.79
CA THR A 926 12.39 -12.72 -14.47
C THR A 926 11.55 -11.45 -14.45
N MET A 927 10.39 -11.46 -15.13
CA MET A 927 9.40 -10.39 -15.07
C MET A 927 8.55 -10.51 -13.80
N PRO A 928 8.44 -9.45 -12.96
CA PRO A 928 7.55 -9.43 -11.79
C PRO A 928 6.08 -9.65 -12.15
N ALA A 929 5.31 -10.15 -11.18
CA ALA A 929 3.87 -10.34 -11.30
C ALA A 929 3.12 -9.13 -10.76
N HIS A 930 2.00 -8.76 -11.41
CA HIS A 930 1.08 -7.74 -10.93
C HIS A 930 -0.25 -8.43 -10.59
N PRO A 931 -0.43 -9.04 -9.41
CA PRO A 931 -1.67 -9.79 -9.12
C PRO A 931 -2.88 -8.86 -8.96
N ASN A 932 -2.66 -7.60 -8.55
CA ASN A 932 -3.69 -6.63 -8.19
C ASN A 932 -4.17 -5.75 -9.35
N ILE A 933 -3.55 -5.85 -10.54
CA ILE A 933 -4.05 -5.14 -11.72
C ILE A 933 -5.34 -5.80 -12.22
N THR A 934 -6.32 -4.97 -12.58
CA THR A 934 -7.61 -5.44 -13.06
C THR A 934 -7.51 -6.06 -14.45
N SER A 935 -8.49 -6.89 -14.81
CA SER A 935 -8.56 -7.47 -16.15
C SER A 935 -8.68 -6.38 -17.23
N ASP A 936 -9.38 -5.27 -16.95
CA ASP A 936 -9.49 -4.18 -17.92
C ASP A 936 -8.17 -3.40 -18.08
N GLU A 937 -7.47 -3.09 -16.99
CA GLU A 937 -6.16 -2.43 -17.08
C GLU A 937 -5.12 -3.29 -17.81
N THR A 938 -5.08 -4.61 -17.54
CA THR A 938 -4.20 -5.53 -18.28
C THR A 938 -4.58 -5.63 -19.76
N ARG A 939 -5.88 -5.58 -20.08
CA ARG A 939 -6.38 -5.53 -21.46
C ARG A 939 -5.97 -4.24 -22.14
N GLN A 940 -6.12 -3.08 -21.50
CA GLN A 940 -5.72 -1.79 -22.05
C GLN A 940 -4.21 -1.73 -22.32
N ILE A 941 -3.38 -2.20 -21.38
CA ILE A 941 -1.92 -2.31 -21.59
C ILE A 941 -1.60 -3.27 -22.74
N GLY A 942 -2.25 -4.44 -22.81
CA GLY A 942 -2.05 -5.40 -23.88
C GLY A 942 -2.47 -4.85 -25.26
N LEU A 943 -3.56 -4.09 -25.32
CA LEU A 943 -4.02 -3.41 -26.54
C LEU A 943 -3.05 -2.32 -26.98
N TYR A 944 -2.52 -1.52 -26.04
CA TYR A 944 -1.46 -0.57 -26.33
C TYR A 944 -0.23 -1.27 -26.92
N ILE A 945 0.30 -2.31 -26.27
CA ILE A 945 1.46 -3.05 -26.77
C ILE A 945 1.20 -3.58 -28.19
N LEU A 946 0.06 -4.25 -28.42
CA LEU A 946 -0.28 -4.79 -29.73
C LEU A 946 -0.50 -3.70 -30.79
N SER A 947 -0.96 -2.50 -30.40
CA SER A 947 -1.13 -1.37 -31.32
C SER A 947 0.19 -0.88 -31.93
N LEU A 948 1.32 -1.10 -31.25
CA LEU A 948 2.64 -0.72 -31.74
C LEU A 948 3.10 -1.50 -32.98
N ALA A 949 2.39 -2.58 -33.35
CA ALA A 949 2.65 -3.36 -34.56
C ALA A 949 2.13 -2.70 -35.87
N GLY A 950 1.35 -1.61 -35.79
CA GLY A 950 1.15 -0.67 -36.91
C GLY A 950 0.01 -0.91 -37.89
N ASP A 951 -0.92 -1.85 -37.67
CA ASP A 951 -2.03 -2.11 -38.60
C ASP A 951 -3.42 -2.09 -37.90
N LYS A 952 -4.24 -1.04 -38.13
CA LYS A 952 -5.72 -1.15 -38.22
C LYS A 952 -6.40 0.14 -38.73
N GLU A 953 -7.38 -0.03 -39.61
CA GLU A 953 -8.22 0.99 -40.29
C GLU A 953 -9.21 1.70 -39.34
N GLU A 954 -9.51 2.98 -39.59
CA GLU A 954 -10.56 3.76 -38.91
C GLU A 954 -11.95 3.13 -39.14
N GLU A 955 -12.68 2.77 -38.06
CA GLU A 955 -14.05 2.27 -38.22
C GLU A 955 -15.02 3.36 -38.66
N LYS A 956 -15.82 3.08 -39.69
CA LYS A 956 -16.80 4.01 -40.27
C LYS A 956 -18.04 4.16 -39.38
N SER A 957 -18.52 5.40 -39.21
CA SER A 957 -19.80 5.72 -38.57
C SER A 957 -20.97 4.94 -39.17
N LEU A 958 -21.90 4.51 -38.32
CA LEU A 958 -23.21 3.99 -38.72
C LEU A 958 -24.12 5.12 -39.26
N PRO A 959 -25.14 4.80 -40.09
CA PRO A 959 -26.10 5.80 -40.58
C PRO A 959 -27.03 6.35 -39.47
N THR A 960 -27.65 7.50 -39.68
CA THR A 960 -28.55 8.14 -38.69
C THR A 960 -29.89 7.42 -38.49
N ASN A 961 -30.25 6.53 -39.41
CA ASN A 961 -31.30 5.54 -39.22
C ASN A 961 -30.82 4.18 -39.71
N GLY A 962 -31.23 3.13 -39.02
CA GLY A 962 -30.80 1.79 -39.40
C GLY A 962 -31.23 0.72 -38.43
N THR A 963 -30.71 -0.47 -38.66
CA THR A 963 -30.93 -1.65 -37.82
C THR A 963 -29.57 -2.16 -37.36
N ILE A 964 -29.32 -2.16 -36.06
CA ILE A 964 -28.19 -2.90 -35.49
C ILE A 964 -28.61 -4.34 -35.23
N THR A 965 -27.71 -5.29 -35.44
CA THR A 965 -27.90 -6.68 -35.01
C THR A 965 -27.03 -6.89 -33.79
N ALA A 966 -27.65 -7.12 -32.63
CA ALA A 966 -26.92 -7.26 -31.39
C ALA A 966 -26.03 -8.52 -31.45
N GLU A 967 -24.74 -8.37 -31.21
CA GLU A 967 -23.77 -9.47 -31.18
C GLU A 967 -23.75 -10.18 -29.81
N ALA A 968 -23.13 -11.36 -29.78
CA ALA A 968 -22.85 -12.02 -28.51
C ALA A 968 -21.70 -11.30 -27.79
N SER A 969 -21.88 -11.00 -26.50
CA SER A 969 -20.87 -10.37 -25.66
C SER A 969 -20.64 -11.18 -24.40
N ALA A 970 -19.65 -10.79 -23.60
CA ALA A 970 -19.49 -11.31 -22.24
C ALA A 970 -20.77 -11.04 -21.39
N PRO A 971 -21.10 -11.92 -20.43
CA PRO A 971 -22.18 -11.69 -19.46
C PRO A 971 -21.97 -10.36 -18.70
N GLY A 972 -23.04 -9.60 -18.46
CA GLY A 972 -22.94 -8.30 -17.78
C GLY A 972 -22.61 -7.10 -18.68
N ASN A 973 -22.18 -7.31 -19.93
CA ASN A 973 -21.96 -6.20 -20.87
C ASN A 973 -23.29 -5.54 -21.30
N MET A 974 -23.23 -4.25 -21.58
CA MET A 974 -24.30 -3.45 -22.16
C MET A 974 -23.97 -3.12 -23.62
N LEU A 975 -24.96 -3.26 -24.49
CA LEU A 975 -24.91 -2.67 -25.83
C LEU A 975 -25.18 -1.17 -25.67
N VAL A 976 -24.21 -0.34 -26.02
CA VAL A 976 -24.30 1.13 -25.93
C VAL A 976 -24.33 1.70 -27.34
N LEU A 977 -25.49 2.22 -27.74
CA LEU A 977 -25.65 2.98 -28.97
C LEU A 977 -25.36 4.45 -28.68
N THR A 978 -24.29 4.98 -29.26
CA THR A 978 -23.86 6.36 -29.07
C THR A 978 -24.08 7.16 -30.34
N ALA A 979 -24.64 8.36 -30.20
CA ALA A 979 -24.74 9.33 -31.28
C ALA A 979 -24.13 10.66 -30.83
N SER A 980 -23.37 11.30 -31.70
CA SER A 980 -22.80 12.62 -31.48
C SER A 980 -22.91 13.48 -32.73
N TYR A 981 -22.99 14.79 -32.54
CA TYR A 981 -23.05 15.78 -33.60
C TYR A 981 -22.29 17.02 -33.15
N THR A 982 -21.43 17.51 -34.03
CA THR A 982 -20.73 18.78 -33.84
C THR A 982 -21.31 19.81 -34.80
N ASP A 983 -21.79 20.92 -34.26
CA ASP A 983 -22.31 22.04 -35.07
C ASP A 983 -21.17 22.76 -35.83
N GLY A 984 -21.52 23.81 -36.59
CA GLY A 984 -20.54 24.62 -37.32
C GLY A 984 -19.96 25.79 -36.51
N GLY A 985 -20.43 26.03 -35.29
CA GLY A 985 -20.26 27.27 -34.53
C GLY A 985 -21.06 28.45 -35.11
N ALA A 986 -21.50 29.37 -34.23
CA ALA A 986 -22.04 30.67 -34.62
C ALA A 986 -20.92 31.70 -34.89
N GLU A 987 -21.21 32.80 -35.60
CA GLU A 987 -20.22 33.84 -35.96
C GLU A 987 -19.51 34.39 -34.70
N GLY A 988 -18.20 34.10 -34.57
CA GLY A 988 -17.38 34.50 -33.41
C GLY A 988 -17.28 33.48 -32.27
N THR A 989 -17.83 32.27 -32.42
CA THR A 989 -17.80 31.19 -31.41
C THR A 989 -17.17 29.91 -31.94
N ILE A 990 -16.83 28.98 -31.04
CA ILE A 990 -16.31 27.66 -31.41
C ILE A 990 -17.45 26.65 -31.65
N PRO A 991 -17.24 25.65 -32.53
CA PRO A 991 -18.17 24.53 -32.66
C PRO A 991 -18.38 23.77 -31.36
N LEU A 992 -19.61 23.32 -31.11
CA LEU A 992 -19.96 22.52 -29.94
C LEU A 992 -20.48 21.14 -30.34
N THR A 993 -20.05 20.12 -29.58
CA THR A 993 -20.52 18.75 -29.75
C THR A 993 -21.60 18.43 -28.71
N GLY A 994 -22.74 17.96 -29.20
CA GLY A 994 -23.74 17.25 -28.42
C GLY A 994 -23.52 15.73 -28.54
N SER A 995 -23.84 14.99 -27.48
CA SER A 995 -23.78 13.53 -27.48
C SER A 995 -24.96 12.92 -26.71
N LYS A 996 -25.39 11.73 -27.13
CA LYS A 996 -26.37 10.92 -26.41
C LYS A 996 -25.99 9.46 -26.52
N ALA A 997 -26.21 8.70 -25.45
CA ALA A 997 -26.06 7.25 -25.45
C ALA A 997 -27.35 6.59 -24.96
N VAL A 998 -27.68 5.44 -25.55
CA VAL A 998 -28.71 4.52 -25.06
C VAL A 998 -28.04 3.19 -24.79
N ALA A 999 -28.02 2.79 -23.51
CA ALA A 999 -27.51 1.50 -23.09
C ALA A 999 -28.65 0.48 -22.95
N ILE A 1000 -28.43 -0.73 -23.47
CA ILE A 1000 -29.31 -1.88 -23.34
C ILE A 1000 -28.49 -2.99 -22.68
N PRO A 1001 -28.89 -3.50 -21.50
CA PRO A 1001 -28.13 -4.54 -20.82
C PRO A 1001 -28.22 -5.89 -21.56
N SER A 1002 -27.26 -6.78 -21.35
CA SER A 1002 -27.32 -8.15 -21.85
C SER A 1002 -28.46 -8.95 -21.20
N SER A 1003 -28.97 -9.98 -21.90
CA SER A 1003 -29.94 -10.92 -21.33
C SER A 1003 -29.34 -11.83 -20.23
N THR A 1004 -28.02 -11.75 -20.00
CA THR A 1004 -27.33 -12.51 -18.94
C THR A 1004 -26.87 -11.58 -17.82
N ILE A 1005 -27.30 -11.89 -16.60
CA ILE A 1005 -26.92 -11.20 -15.37
C ILE A 1005 -25.79 -11.97 -14.67
N LEU A 1006 -24.77 -11.22 -14.24
CA LEU A 1006 -23.75 -11.70 -13.30
C LEU A 1006 -24.27 -11.62 -11.86
N LEU A 1007 -23.97 -12.64 -11.06
CA LEU A 1007 -24.43 -12.73 -9.68
C LEU A 1007 -23.35 -12.21 -8.72
N THR A 1008 -23.16 -10.90 -8.69
CA THR A 1008 -22.10 -10.21 -7.94
C THR A 1008 -22.52 -9.81 -6.52
N GLU A 1009 -21.56 -9.32 -5.72
CA GLU A 1009 -21.77 -8.81 -4.35
C GLU A 1009 -22.71 -7.59 -4.28
N ASP A 1010 -22.84 -6.82 -5.38
CA ASP A 1010 -23.70 -5.63 -5.44
C ASP A 1010 -25.20 -5.97 -5.49
N LEU A 1011 -25.56 -7.22 -5.75
CA LEU A 1011 -26.95 -7.65 -5.75
C LEU A 1011 -27.47 -7.73 -4.31
N LYS A 1012 -28.62 -7.10 -4.06
CA LYS A 1012 -29.30 -7.21 -2.78
C LYS A 1012 -29.90 -8.61 -2.63
N THR A 1013 -29.50 -9.32 -1.59
CA THR A 1013 -29.97 -10.67 -1.31
C THR A 1013 -30.37 -10.84 0.16
N SER A 1014 -31.06 -11.94 0.45
CA SER A 1014 -31.29 -12.44 1.81
C SER A 1014 -31.00 -13.92 1.86
N ASN A 1015 -30.18 -14.33 2.83
CA ASN A 1015 -29.73 -15.71 3.02
C ASN A 1015 -29.07 -16.35 1.79
N MET A 1016 -28.45 -15.52 0.95
CA MET A 1016 -27.57 -15.91 -0.14
C MET A 1016 -26.27 -15.14 0.02
N GLN A 1017 -25.14 -15.72 -0.40
CA GLN A 1017 -23.83 -15.08 -0.28
C GLN A 1017 -23.14 -15.08 -1.64
N ALA A 1018 -22.78 -13.89 -2.13
CA ALA A 1018 -21.92 -13.77 -3.29
C ALA A 1018 -20.47 -14.12 -2.89
N MET A 1019 -19.76 -14.82 -3.77
CA MET A 1019 -18.35 -15.14 -3.62
C MET A 1019 -17.67 -15.23 -4.99
N LYS A 1020 -16.36 -14.96 -5.04
CA LYS A 1020 -15.54 -15.23 -6.22
C LYS A 1020 -14.74 -16.51 -6.02
N PHE A 1021 -14.81 -17.44 -6.97
CA PHE A 1021 -14.03 -18.67 -6.94
C PHE A 1021 -13.49 -19.01 -8.34
N GLY A 1022 -12.17 -19.14 -8.47
CA GLY A 1022 -11.53 -19.46 -9.75
C GLY A 1022 -11.79 -18.43 -10.87
N GLY A 1023 -12.07 -17.17 -10.52
CA GLY A 1023 -12.43 -16.12 -11.47
C GLY A 1023 -13.90 -16.10 -11.91
N MET A 1024 -14.76 -16.93 -11.32
CA MET A 1024 -16.20 -16.92 -11.56
C MET A 1024 -16.95 -16.33 -10.37
N ASP A 1025 -17.97 -15.51 -10.63
CA ASP A 1025 -18.92 -15.03 -9.63
C ASP A 1025 -19.95 -16.13 -9.32
N LEU A 1026 -20.12 -16.42 -8.03
CA LEU A 1026 -21.01 -17.46 -7.53
C LEU A 1026 -21.92 -16.87 -6.46
N MET A 1027 -23.20 -17.27 -6.47
CA MET A 1027 -24.16 -16.94 -5.42
C MET A 1027 -24.55 -18.20 -4.66
N LEU A 1028 -24.01 -18.38 -3.47
CA LEU A 1028 -24.27 -19.53 -2.60
C LEU A 1028 -25.68 -19.47 -1.99
N LEU A 1029 -26.35 -20.62 -1.99
CA LEU A 1029 -27.62 -20.82 -1.30
C LEU A 1029 -27.34 -21.30 0.14
N ASN A 1030 -27.13 -20.38 1.07
CA ASN A 1030 -26.63 -20.68 2.44
C ASN A 1030 -27.72 -21.09 3.45
N SER A 1031 -28.98 -21.15 3.02
CA SER A 1031 -30.11 -21.48 3.91
C SER A 1031 -31.20 -22.27 3.18
N ALA A 1032 -32.18 -22.79 3.92
CA ALA A 1032 -33.34 -23.49 3.35
C ALA A 1032 -34.23 -22.59 2.47
N SER A 1033 -34.13 -21.27 2.57
CA SER A 1033 -34.86 -20.32 1.74
C SER A 1033 -34.24 -18.93 1.74
N GLY A 1034 -34.19 -18.30 0.57
CA GLY A 1034 -33.66 -16.95 0.42
C GLY A 1034 -34.15 -16.29 -0.86
N TRP A 1035 -33.65 -15.10 -1.13
CA TRP A 1035 -34.03 -14.34 -2.32
C TRP A 1035 -32.91 -13.44 -2.82
N LEU A 1036 -32.95 -13.14 -4.12
CA LEU A 1036 -32.16 -12.08 -4.75
C LEU A 1036 -33.08 -11.07 -5.44
N GLU A 1037 -32.70 -9.79 -5.42
CA GLU A 1037 -33.42 -8.69 -6.06
C GLU A 1037 -32.90 -8.40 -7.48
N LEU A 1038 -33.81 -8.26 -8.42
CA LEU A 1038 -33.58 -7.77 -9.77
C LEU A 1038 -34.11 -6.33 -9.87
N LYS A 1039 -33.24 -5.36 -9.56
CA LYS A 1039 -33.56 -3.94 -9.53
C LYS A 1039 -33.71 -3.38 -10.96
N ASP A 1040 -34.66 -2.47 -11.17
CA ASP A 1040 -34.91 -1.74 -12.43
C ASP A 1040 -35.03 -2.62 -13.69
N THR A 1041 -35.33 -3.92 -13.52
CA THR A 1041 -35.39 -4.90 -14.62
C THR A 1041 -36.81 -5.00 -15.17
N SER A 1042 -36.98 -4.92 -16.50
CA SER A 1042 -38.27 -5.22 -17.15
C SER A 1042 -38.34 -6.68 -17.58
N LEU A 1043 -39.38 -7.39 -17.17
CA LEU A 1043 -39.65 -8.77 -17.63
C LEU A 1043 -40.68 -8.83 -18.76
N LYS A 1044 -41.01 -7.68 -19.38
CA LYS A 1044 -41.98 -7.63 -20.49
C LYS A 1044 -41.41 -8.31 -21.75
N GLY A 1045 -42.10 -9.34 -22.23
CA GLY A 1045 -41.69 -10.11 -23.41
C GLY A 1045 -40.71 -11.24 -23.10
N VAL A 1046 -40.39 -11.48 -21.83
CA VAL A 1046 -39.54 -12.58 -21.36
C VAL A 1046 -40.40 -13.82 -21.13
N ASN A 1047 -39.99 -14.96 -21.70
CA ASN A 1047 -40.70 -16.23 -21.60
C ASN A 1047 -40.22 -17.05 -20.40
N ALA A 1048 -38.93 -16.98 -20.05
CA ALA A 1048 -38.37 -17.70 -18.91
C ALA A 1048 -37.09 -17.06 -18.37
N LEU A 1049 -36.84 -17.27 -17.08
CA LEU A 1049 -35.53 -17.07 -16.46
C LEU A 1049 -34.82 -18.42 -16.34
N VAL A 1050 -33.62 -18.54 -16.88
CA VAL A 1050 -32.79 -19.74 -16.79
C VAL A 1050 -31.67 -19.47 -15.79
N LEU A 1051 -31.66 -20.20 -14.69
CA LEU A 1051 -30.61 -20.15 -13.66
C LEU A 1051 -29.62 -21.28 -13.91
N ASN A 1052 -28.32 -20.96 -13.94
CA ASN A 1052 -27.28 -21.98 -13.93
C ASN A 1052 -26.93 -22.31 -12.48
N ALA A 1053 -27.08 -23.56 -12.08
CA ALA A 1053 -26.71 -24.05 -10.75
C ALA A 1053 -25.51 -24.98 -10.85
N ALA A 1054 -24.55 -24.85 -9.93
CA ALA A 1054 -23.35 -25.68 -9.83
C ALA A 1054 -23.14 -26.17 -8.40
N TRP A 1055 -22.40 -27.28 -8.27
CA TRP A 1055 -22.12 -27.92 -6.98
C TRP A 1055 -20.86 -28.78 -7.07
N GLN A 1056 -20.20 -28.99 -5.93
CA GLN A 1056 -19.09 -29.96 -5.84
C GLN A 1056 -19.59 -31.41 -5.73
N SER A 1057 -20.73 -31.61 -5.05
CA SER A 1057 -21.40 -32.91 -4.91
C SER A 1057 -22.89 -32.77 -5.26
N PRO A 1058 -23.48 -33.71 -6.01
CA PRO A 1058 -24.87 -33.60 -6.46
C PRO A 1058 -25.86 -33.39 -5.31
N PRO A 1059 -26.71 -32.35 -5.36
CA PRO A 1059 -27.69 -32.11 -4.30
C PRO A 1059 -28.71 -33.24 -4.23
N ASN A 1060 -28.93 -33.79 -3.04
CA ASN A 1060 -29.85 -34.91 -2.78
C ASN A 1060 -31.31 -34.47 -2.52
N LEU A 1061 -31.58 -33.17 -2.61
CA LEU A 1061 -32.87 -32.54 -2.31
C LEU A 1061 -33.32 -31.64 -3.47
N SER A 1062 -34.63 -31.39 -3.55
CA SER A 1062 -35.20 -30.52 -4.58
C SER A 1062 -35.29 -29.05 -4.12
N PHE A 1063 -35.14 -28.13 -5.08
CA PHE A 1063 -35.29 -26.69 -4.87
C PHE A 1063 -36.42 -26.15 -5.75
N SER A 1064 -37.34 -25.38 -5.17
CA SER A 1064 -38.32 -24.59 -5.93
C SER A 1064 -37.84 -23.16 -6.07
N PHE A 1065 -37.92 -22.60 -7.27
CA PHE A 1065 -37.63 -21.21 -7.56
C PHE A 1065 -38.90 -20.49 -7.99
N GLN A 1066 -39.16 -19.32 -7.43
CA GLN A 1066 -40.30 -18.48 -7.82
C GLN A 1066 -39.82 -17.07 -8.14
N ILE A 1067 -40.52 -16.39 -9.04
CA ILE A 1067 -40.31 -14.97 -9.34
C ILE A 1067 -41.49 -14.20 -8.79
N HIS A 1068 -41.23 -13.26 -7.90
CA HIS A 1068 -42.22 -12.40 -7.27
C HIS A 1068 -42.08 -10.95 -7.74
N GLU A 1069 -43.20 -10.25 -7.79
CA GLU A 1069 -43.24 -8.83 -8.13
C GLU A 1069 -43.26 -7.93 -6.88
N ASN A 1070 -42.55 -6.79 -6.94
CA ASN A 1070 -42.45 -5.73 -5.92
C ASN A 1070 -41.81 -6.10 -4.58
N THR A 1071 -42.02 -7.33 -4.07
CA THR A 1071 -41.46 -7.80 -2.79
C THR A 1071 -41.17 -9.31 -2.86
N PRO A 1072 -40.30 -9.86 -1.99
CA PRO A 1072 -40.03 -11.30 -1.93
C PRO A 1072 -41.27 -12.18 -1.68
N ASN A 1073 -42.34 -11.61 -1.10
CA ASN A 1073 -43.61 -12.31 -0.84
C ASN A 1073 -44.75 -11.80 -1.74
N GLY A 1074 -44.43 -11.08 -2.81
CA GLY A 1074 -45.40 -10.51 -3.73
C GLY A 1074 -46.08 -11.54 -4.63
N PRO A 1075 -46.93 -11.11 -5.58
CA PRO A 1075 -47.56 -12.00 -6.54
C PRO A 1075 -46.51 -12.80 -7.32
N VAL A 1076 -46.68 -14.12 -7.39
CA VAL A 1076 -45.82 -15.01 -8.17
C VAL A 1076 -46.15 -14.88 -9.65
N ILE A 1077 -45.13 -14.62 -10.46
CA ILE A 1077 -45.25 -14.45 -11.92
C ILE A 1077 -44.51 -15.54 -12.71
N GLY A 1078 -43.66 -16.33 -12.05
CA GLY A 1078 -43.00 -17.48 -12.66
C GLY A 1078 -42.56 -18.49 -11.60
N GLU A 1079 -42.54 -19.77 -11.98
CA GLU A 1079 -42.17 -20.88 -11.09
C GLU A 1079 -41.38 -21.94 -11.84
N GLY A 1080 -40.35 -22.48 -11.20
CA GLY A 1080 -39.52 -23.56 -11.72
C GLY A 1080 -39.02 -24.46 -10.59
N THR A 1081 -38.62 -25.68 -10.92
CA THR A 1081 -38.10 -26.63 -9.93
C THR A 1081 -36.81 -27.27 -10.41
N MET A 1082 -35.87 -27.43 -9.48
CA MET A 1082 -34.68 -28.24 -9.65
C MET A 1082 -34.87 -29.52 -8.83
N PRO A 1083 -35.07 -30.70 -9.47
CA PRO A 1083 -35.17 -31.96 -8.75
C PRO A 1083 -33.80 -32.34 -8.15
N ALA A 1084 -33.79 -33.29 -7.21
CA ALA A 1084 -32.56 -33.89 -6.71
C ALA A 1084 -31.73 -34.46 -7.86
N GLN A 1085 -30.40 -34.31 -7.78
CA GLN A 1085 -29.47 -34.66 -8.84
C GLN A 1085 -28.67 -35.91 -8.48
N THR A 1086 -28.41 -36.77 -9.46
CA THR A 1086 -27.72 -38.06 -9.27
C THR A 1086 -26.29 -38.09 -9.84
N GLY A 1087 -25.82 -36.97 -10.43
CA GLY A 1087 -24.48 -36.81 -11.03
C GLY A 1087 -24.29 -35.45 -11.72
N GLY A 1088 -23.07 -35.18 -12.20
CA GLY A 1088 -22.70 -33.90 -12.85
C GLY A 1088 -22.17 -32.84 -11.88
N GLN A 1089 -21.64 -31.73 -12.41
CA GLN A 1089 -21.14 -30.58 -11.63
C GLN A 1089 -22.06 -29.33 -11.73
N GLY A 1090 -23.20 -29.46 -12.40
CA GLY A 1090 -24.20 -28.39 -12.52
C GLY A 1090 -25.37 -28.76 -13.43
N THR A 1091 -26.40 -27.91 -13.43
CA THR A 1091 -27.59 -28.01 -14.29
C THR A 1091 -28.18 -26.63 -14.59
N GLN A 1092 -29.10 -26.57 -15.56
CA GLN A 1092 -29.90 -25.38 -15.83
C GLN A 1092 -31.30 -25.55 -15.26
N VAL A 1093 -31.76 -24.56 -14.51
CA VAL A 1093 -33.11 -24.50 -13.96
C VAL A 1093 -33.90 -23.47 -14.75
N SER A 1094 -34.93 -23.92 -15.47
CA SER A 1094 -35.84 -23.04 -16.19
C SER A 1094 -37.00 -22.63 -15.29
N VAL A 1095 -37.20 -21.33 -15.13
CA VAL A 1095 -38.28 -20.69 -14.37
C VAL A 1095 -39.18 -19.97 -15.38
N PRO A 1096 -40.16 -20.66 -16.00
CA PRO A 1096 -41.08 -20.04 -16.95
C PRO A 1096 -41.93 -18.94 -16.31
N ILE A 1097 -42.06 -17.82 -17.02
CA ILE A 1097 -42.89 -16.69 -16.61
C ILE A 1097 -44.29 -16.91 -17.20
N THR A 1098 -45.27 -17.18 -16.33
CA THR A 1098 -46.65 -17.52 -16.72
C THR A 1098 -47.68 -16.51 -16.22
N GLY A 1099 -47.28 -15.60 -15.32
CA GLY A 1099 -48.12 -14.52 -14.79
C GLY A 1099 -48.07 -13.23 -15.61
N THR A 1100 -48.98 -12.30 -15.31
CA THR A 1100 -49.01 -10.98 -15.94
C THR A 1100 -47.91 -10.09 -15.34
N VAL A 1101 -46.94 -9.68 -16.16
CA VAL A 1101 -45.87 -8.75 -15.78
C VAL A 1101 -46.41 -7.31 -15.77
N SER A 1102 -46.42 -6.63 -14.62
CA SER A 1102 -47.09 -5.33 -14.47
C SER A 1102 -46.29 -4.13 -15.00
N GLY A 1103 -44.95 -4.25 -15.15
CA GLY A 1103 -44.10 -3.17 -15.64
C GLY A 1103 -42.60 -3.43 -15.49
N ASN A 1104 -41.86 -2.36 -15.19
CA ASN A 1104 -40.46 -2.46 -14.74
C ASN A 1104 -40.46 -2.82 -13.25
N GLY A 1105 -39.46 -3.58 -12.79
CA GLY A 1105 -39.35 -4.12 -11.43
C GLY A 1105 -39.35 -3.09 -10.29
N PRO A 1106 -39.12 -3.54 -9.04
CA PRO A 1106 -38.27 -4.68 -8.70
C PRO A 1106 -38.95 -6.05 -8.79
N TYR A 1107 -38.19 -7.05 -9.22
CA TYR A 1107 -38.57 -8.46 -9.18
C TYR A 1107 -37.67 -9.24 -8.22
N TYR A 1108 -38.19 -10.26 -7.56
CA TYR A 1108 -37.44 -11.07 -6.60
C TYR A 1108 -37.44 -12.52 -7.04
N VAL A 1109 -36.26 -13.12 -7.18
CA VAL A 1109 -36.13 -14.56 -7.39
C VAL A 1109 -35.93 -15.21 -6.03
N THR A 1110 -36.95 -15.92 -5.57
CA THR A 1110 -36.94 -16.65 -4.30
C THR A 1110 -36.59 -18.11 -4.56
N TYR A 1111 -35.97 -18.76 -3.58
CA TYR A 1111 -35.77 -20.19 -3.60
C TYR A 1111 -36.21 -20.82 -2.27
N LYS A 1112 -36.69 -22.07 -2.33
CA LYS A 1112 -37.02 -22.88 -1.16
C LYS A 1112 -36.57 -24.33 -1.36
N ALA A 1113 -35.83 -24.86 -0.41
CA ALA A 1113 -35.41 -26.26 -0.36
C ALA A 1113 -36.51 -27.17 0.21
N GLU A 1114 -36.52 -28.45 -0.19
CA GLU A 1114 -37.38 -29.50 0.36
C GLU A 1114 -37.19 -29.64 1.89
N GLU A 1115 -38.28 -29.62 2.66
CA GLU A 1115 -38.24 -29.68 4.14
C GLU A 1115 -37.73 -31.05 4.65
N GLY A 1116 -36.87 -31.04 5.67
CA GLY A 1116 -36.43 -32.23 6.41
C GLY A 1116 -35.16 -32.93 5.91
N LYS A 1117 -34.38 -32.32 5.01
CA LYS A 1117 -33.07 -32.82 4.55
C LYS A 1117 -31.95 -31.79 4.78
N GLU A 1118 -30.72 -32.27 4.95
CA GLU A 1118 -29.53 -31.43 5.15
C GLU A 1118 -29.16 -30.68 3.86
N LEU A 1119 -28.92 -29.36 3.97
CA LEU A 1119 -28.72 -28.50 2.80
C LEU A 1119 -27.38 -28.79 2.12
N SER A 1120 -27.41 -29.22 0.86
CA SER A 1120 -26.21 -29.38 0.04
C SER A 1120 -25.72 -28.01 -0.46
N MET A 1121 -24.40 -27.79 -0.51
CA MET A 1121 -23.81 -26.56 -1.06
C MET A 1121 -24.10 -26.46 -2.57
N VAL A 1122 -25.05 -25.60 -2.92
CA VAL A 1122 -25.41 -25.26 -4.30
C VAL A 1122 -25.12 -23.77 -4.51
N ALA A 1123 -24.47 -23.45 -5.63
CA ALA A 1123 -24.23 -22.08 -6.07
C ALA A 1123 -24.98 -21.80 -7.37
N LEU A 1124 -25.56 -20.61 -7.49
CA LEU A 1124 -25.97 -20.09 -8.78
C LEU A 1124 -24.77 -19.41 -9.46
N THR A 1125 -24.49 -19.74 -10.71
CA THR A 1125 -23.32 -19.25 -11.46
C THR A 1125 -23.67 -18.25 -12.56
N GLY A 1126 -24.96 -17.98 -12.73
CA GLY A 1126 -25.46 -16.98 -13.67
C GLY A 1126 -26.96 -17.10 -13.87
N ALA A 1127 -27.57 -16.01 -14.32
CA ALA A 1127 -28.98 -15.94 -14.65
C ALA A 1127 -29.16 -15.40 -16.07
N MET A 1128 -29.98 -16.06 -16.89
CA MET A 1128 -30.21 -15.69 -18.28
C MET A 1128 -31.70 -15.58 -18.57
N PHE A 1129 -32.14 -14.44 -19.10
CA PHE A 1129 -33.50 -14.26 -19.59
C PHE A 1129 -33.64 -14.78 -21.03
N ARG A 1130 -34.77 -15.42 -21.35
CA ARG A 1130 -35.10 -15.99 -22.66
C ARG A 1130 -36.48 -15.61 -23.17
#